data_AF-A0A8H6NZU0-F1
#
_entry.id   AF-A0A8H6NZU0-F1
#
_cell.length_a   1.000
_cell.length_b   1.000
_cell.length_c   1.000
_cell.angle_alpha   90.00
_cell.angle_beta   90.00
_cell.angle_gamma   90.00
#
_symmetry.space_group_name_H-M   'P 1'
#
loop_
_entity.id
_entity.type
_entity.pdbx_description
1 polymer ?
#
loop_
_entity_poly.entity_id
_entity_poly.type
_entity_poly.pdbx_seq_one_letter_code
_entity_poly.pdbx_strand_id
1 'polypeptide(L)'
;MIFSSDRPRLDIPTTLPIWDWLFHSPYSPLLRFPTSELAGFTNAATEETVRYDEVKEYTTLISTALVKKYGLKEGDTVALFAPNTIWYPVAMLATIRAGGVISGASPAYNVEEMTYALKTGRAKFLMTVPSSMGVAVPAAQNAGIPAERIFLLEGEKEGYATVQQLIGIGRGYGSRQTPSFKIPAGKTNRDVCGFLSFSSGTTGLPKAVDQVTSPDRKKTLAVLPLFHSTYSILRVYRLTTAVTGLVHQMHLPILRNAHVYMLPSFTMDSMLATIVKYRIPEALLVPPIIIRLLRDPIVSNYDLSHLQTFSSGAAPISVELLQDLERRFPGTGFKQGYGMTESCSCITTHPPDKQTYRYAHTVGTIVANTEVKIIDPSGRELGYNEPGEILARGPQVVMGYLGNEKATRETFDGEGWLHTGDVGFIDREGFITITDRIKEMIKVKGIGVSPAELEDLLLGDPVVEDVAVTSVPDEYSGERPKAYVVVKPGVRGEISGLDAWVDLGRRLIDYVREKKVRHKWIEEVEFVEEIPKSASGKILRRVLRDQGRSGRKNVILHLYKVDVRMQIYHILPYPDEPHGALIPNIPLWRPWSYKTWTSDDRVRGGSSHSSLTILPNNTVLFHGHLDITTLGGAGFASQRTTDDLSWDLSDADGLELGIAGSDGKVYTLILKDKLLPRRPDGRERSTISWEYNFRPAEKAVVRVKLGDLRATYRGREVEDAEPLDLKNVKRISIMIRIFFGTQDGVFSLVASIAAFRREVRDDPRTAHPA
;
A
#
# COMPACT_ATOMS: atom_id res chain seq x y z
N MET A 1 -35.13 15.40 10.80
CA MET A 1 -34.67 16.33 11.84
C MET A 1 -33.28 16.83 11.44
N ILE A 2 -33.02 18.14 11.58
CA ILE A 2 -31.68 18.71 11.40
C ILE A 2 -31.05 18.90 12.79
N PHE A 3 -29.85 18.37 12.97
CA PHE A 3 -29.04 18.50 14.18
C PHE A 3 -27.98 19.57 13.97
N SER A 4 -27.91 20.53 14.88
CA SER A 4 -26.90 21.60 14.85
C SER A 4 -25.85 21.38 15.93
N SER A 5 -24.66 21.95 15.75
CA SER A 5 -23.65 21.96 16.81
C SER A 5 -24.12 22.75 18.03
N ASP A 6 -23.98 22.17 19.22
CA ASP A 6 -24.19 22.86 20.50
C ASP A 6 -23.05 23.84 20.85
N ARG A 7 -22.08 24.01 19.94
CA ARG A 7 -20.91 24.87 20.14
C ARG A 7 -21.19 26.29 19.68
N PRO A 8 -20.55 27.29 20.32
CA PRO A 8 -20.72 28.67 19.93
C PRO A 8 -20.36 28.87 18.46
N ARG A 9 -21.22 29.59 17.75
CA ARG A 9 -20.96 29.97 16.37
C ARG A 9 -19.73 30.87 16.31
N LEU A 10 -18.78 30.53 15.45
CA LEU A 10 -17.55 31.29 15.25
C LEU A 10 -17.71 32.24 14.07
N ASP A 11 -17.24 33.48 14.23
CA ASP A 11 -17.11 34.44 13.13
C ASP A 11 -15.75 34.27 12.43
N ILE A 12 -15.77 34.16 11.10
CA ILE A 12 -14.63 33.67 10.32
C ILE A 12 -14.44 34.53 9.06
N PRO A 13 -13.42 35.42 9.01
CA PRO A 13 -13.33 36.52 8.03
C PRO A 13 -13.31 36.13 6.55
N THR A 14 -14.41 36.20 5.80
CA THR A 14 -14.50 35.63 4.43
C THR A 14 -13.55 36.23 3.39
N THR A 15 -12.84 37.32 3.69
CA THR A 15 -11.93 38.03 2.78
C THR A 15 -10.45 37.81 3.09
N LEU A 16 -10.11 37.05 4.14
CA LEU A 16 -8.71 36.83 4.54
C LEU A 16 -8.15 35.51 3.94
N PRO A 17 -7.03 35.54 3.19
CA PRO A 17 -6.33 34.34 2.75
C PRO A 17 -5.76 33.52 3.92
N ILE A 18 -5.50 32.22 3.70
CA ILE A 18 -4.97 31.34 4.76
C ILE A 18 -3.57 31.76 5.24
N TRP A 19 -2.71 32.26 4.34
CA TRP A 19 -1.40 32.79 4.72
C TRP A 19 -1.52 33.94 5.73
N ASP A 20 -2.34 34.94 5.41
CA ASP A 20 -2.55 36.08 6.31
C ASP A 20 -3.24 35.65 7.60
N TRP A 21 -4.15 34.67 7.51
CA TRP A 21 -4.75 34.07 8.70
C TRP A 21 -3.71 33.46 9.65
N LEU A 22 -2.76 32.68 9.15
CA LEU A 22 -1.77 32.00 9.98
C LEU A 22 -0.72 32.96 10.57
N PHE A 23 -0.29 33.97 9.82
CA PHE A 23 0.90 34.77 10.15
C PHE A 23 0.67 36.26 10.39
N HIS A 24 -0.54 36.76 10.15
CA HIS A 24 -0.90 38.17 10.27
C HIS A 24 -2.21 38.42 11.04
N SER A 25 -3.00 37.39 11.35
CA SER A 25 -4.20 37.54 12.17
C SER A 25 -3.88 37.60 13.68
N PRO A 26 -4.80 38.08 14.52
CA PRO A 26 -4.65 38.04 15.98
C PRO A 26 -4.45 36.64 16.57
N TYR A 27 -4.77 35.59 15.82
CA TYR A 27 -4.57 34.20 16.23
C TYR A 27 -3.14 33.69 15.96
N SER A 28 -2.34 34.44 15.21
CA SER A 28 -0.98 34.05 14.84
C SER A 28 -0.10 33.89 16.08
N PRO A 29 0.71 32.81 16.16
CA PRO A 29 1.62 32.64 17.28
C PRO A 29 2.66 33.76 17.35
N LEU A 30 3.02 34.35 16.20
CA LEU A 30 4.01 35.43 16.09
C LEU A 30 3.59 36.74 16.76
N LEU A 31 2.29 36.92 17.01
CA LEU A 31 1.76 38.10 17.71
C LEU A 31 1.41 37.79 19.17
N ARG A 32 1.37 36.50 19.55
CA ARG A 32 0.88 36.03 20.85
C ARG A 32 1.97 35.50 21.77
N PHE A 33 3.12 35.11 21.21
CA PHE A 33 4.22 34.52 21.95
C PHE A 33 5.53 35.22 21.58
N PRO A 34 6.48 35.37 22.53
CA PRO A 34 7.81 35.85 22.23
C PRO A 34 8.56 34.81 21.38
N THR A 35 9.56 35.26 20.60
CA THR A 35 10.32 34.40 19.69
C THR A 35 10.94 33.18 20.38
N SER A 36 11.39 33.31 21.63
CA SER A 36 11.97 32.23 22.43
C SER A 36 10.98 31.11 22.78
N GLU A 37 9.68 31.37 22.71
CA GLU A 37 8.61 30.40 23.02
C GLU A 37 7.91 29.89 21.75
N LEU A 38 8.33 30.33 20.56
CA LEU A 38 7.74 29.86 19.32
C LEU A 38 8.12 28.40 19.09
N ALA A 39 7.10 27.58 18.85
CA ALA A 39 7.26 26.21 18.42
C ALA A 39 7.65 26.13 16.93
N GLY A 40 7.82 24.91 16.44
CA GLY A 40 8.17 24.67 15.05
C GLY A 40 7.86 23.26 14.55
N PHE A 41 8.34 23.01 13.33
CA PHE A 41 8.39 21.68 12.75
C PHE A 41 9.78 21.10 12.98
N THR A 42 9.87 19.95 13.67
CA THR A 42 11.13 19.25 13.92
C THR A 42 11.16 17.92 13.21
N ASN A 43 12.23 17.65 12.48
CA ASN A 43 12.52 16.33 11.97
C ASN A 43 13.03 15.47 13.13
N ALA A 44 12.28 14.46 13.54
CA ALA A 44 12.62 13.66 14.70
C ALA A 44 13.91 12.83 14.51
N ALA A 45 14.32 12.57 13.26
CA ALA A 45 15.53 11.81 12.96
C ALA A 45 16.78 12.69 12.90
N THR A 46 16.70 13.89 12.32
CA THR A 46 17.86 14.81 12.18
C THR A 46 17.93 15.86 13.27
N GLU A 47 16.86 16.03 14.05
CA GLU A 47 16.66 17.07 15.07
C GLU A 47 16.61 18.50 14.51
N GLU A 48 16.71 18.64 13.18
CA GLU A 48 16.54 19.91 12.49
C GLU A 48 15.13 20.45 12.78
N THR A 49 15.08 21.73 13.16
CA THR A 49 13.85 22.41 13.53
C THR A 49 13.71 23.69 12.72
N VAL A 50 12.53 23.90 12.15
CA VAL A 50 12.13 25.18 11.55
C VAL A 50 11.05 25.80 12.42
N ARG A 51 11.41 26.86 13.14
CA ARG A 51 10.53 27.60 14.05
C ARG A 51 9.51 28.44 13.27
N TYR A 52 8.36 28.77 13.84
CA TYR A 52 7.28 29.40 13.07
C TYR A 52 7.58 30.78 12.48
N ASP A 53 8.50 31.56 13.06
CA ASP A 53 9.03 32.78 12.47
C ASP A 53 9.96 32.48 11.27
N GLU A 54 10.79 31.44 11.37
CA GLU A 54 11.62 30.95 10.27
C GLU A 54 10.76 30.36 9.14
N VAL A 55 9.67 29.65 9.46
CA VAL A 55 8.67 29.20 8.47
C VAL A 55 8.15 30.41 7.71
N LYS A 56 7.80 31.51 8.39
CA LYS A 56 7.31 32.72 7.73
C LYS A 56 8.37 33.35 6.82
N GLU A 57 9.61 33.42 7.28
CA GLU A 57 10.74 33.94 6.52
C GLU A 57 11.00 33.09 5.27
N TYR A 58 11.29 31.80 5.44
CA TYR A 58 11.63 30.87 4.36
C TYR A 58 10.50 30.77 3.35
N THR A 59 9.25 30.74 3.81
CA THR A 59 8.09 30.76 2.94
C THR A 59 8.06 32.02 2.06
N THR A 60 8.37 33.18 2.63
CA THR A 60 8.43 34.44 1.88
C THR A 60 9.51 34.39 0.81
N LEU A 61 10.71 33.92 1.17
CA LEU A 61 11.86 33.83 0.27
C LEU A 61 11.61 32.84 -0.87
N ILE A 62 11.09 31.65 -0.57
CA ILE A 62 10.77 30.62 -1.56
C ILE A 62 9.66 31.12 -2.49
N SER A 63 8.59 31.74 -1.97
CA SER A 63 7.52 32.29 -2.81
C SER A 63 8.05 33.35 -3.78
N THR A 64 8.99 34.19 -3.34
CA THR A 64 9.66 35.18 -4.19
C THR A 64 10.48 34.50 -5.28
N ALA A 65 11.26 33.47 -4.95
CA ALA A 65 12.04 32.73 -5.94
C ALA A 65 11.15 32.05 -6.99
N LEU A 66 10.07 31.37 -6.56
CA LEU A 66 9.12 30.70 -7.45
C LEU A 66 8.46 31.69 -8.42
N VAL A 67 8.03 32.85 -7.93
CA VAL A 67 7.36 33.86 -8.77
C VAL A 67 8.36 34.57 -9.68
N LYS A 68 9.47 35.09 -9.15
CA LYS A 68 10.35 35.99 -9.90
C LYS A 68 11.34 35.26 -10.81
N LYS A 69 11.85 34.11 -10.40
CA LYS A 69 12.82 33.33 -11.19
C LYS A 69 12.13 32.27 -12.04
N TYR A 70 11.18 31.54 -11.48
CA TYR A 70 10.57 30.38 -12.14
C TYR A 70 9.18 30.66 -12.75
N GLY A 71 8.64 31.87 -12.54
CA GLY A 71 7.43 32.33 -13.20
C GLY A 71 6.14 31.70 -12.69
N LEU A 72 6.07 31.29 -11.43
CA LEU A 72 4.82 30.84 -10.78
C LEU A 72 3.78 31.97 -10.82
N LYS A 73 2.58 31.68 -11.31
CA LYS A 73 1.45 32.61 -11.35
C LYS A 73 0.33 32.19 -10.41
N GLU A 74 -0.53 33.14 -10.06
CA GLU A 74 -1.77 32.84 -9.32
C GLU A 74 -2.60 31.79 -10.06
N GLY A 75 -3.14 30.82 -9.33
CA GLY A 75 -3.90 29.68 -9.87
C GLY A 75 -3.05 28.56 -10.48
N ASP A 76 -1.73 28.74 -10.64
CA ASP A 76 -0.87 27.64 -11.06
C ASP A 76 -0.79 26.56 -9.97
N THR A 77 -0.84 25.29 -10.39
CA THR A 77 -0.76 24.18 -9.45
C THR A 77 0.67 23.70 -9.26
N VAL A 78 1.09 23.58 -8.00
CA VAL A 78 2.36 22.97 -7.58
C VAL A 78 2.03 21.63 -6.92
N ALA A 79 2.57 20.55 -7.46
CA ALA A 79 2.43 19.22 -6.89
C ALA A 79 3.51 18.97 -5.83
N LEU A 80 3.12 18.41 -4.68
CA LEU A 80 4.04 17.98 -3.62
C LEU A 80 4.03 16.45 -3.53
N PHE A 81 5.14 15.82 -3.89
CA PHE A 81 5.32 14.37 -3.93
C PHE A 81 6.54 13.97 -3.11
N ALA A 82 6.33 13.77 -1.82
CA ALA A 82 7.41 13.46 -0.89
C ALA A 82 6.88 12.61 0.28
N PRO A 83 7.77 11.88 0.98
CA PRO A 83 7.50 11.42 2.34
C PRO A 83 7.44 12.62 3.30
N ASN A 84 7.31 12.34 4.59
CA ASN A 84 7.29 13.36 5.62
C ASN A 84 8.62 14.14 5.67
N THR A 85 8.55 15.46 5.57
CA THR A 85 9.70 16.37 5.72
C THR A 85 9.22 17.70 6.30
N ILE A 86 10.07 18.33 7.12
CA ILE A 86 9.81 19.67 7.70
C ILE A 86 9.75 20.77 6.64
N TRP A 87 10.29 20.52 5.45
CA TRP A 87 10.26 21.47 4.32
C TRP A 87 8.94 21.40 3.54
N TYR A 88 8.15 20.34 3.72
CA TYR A 88 6.83 20.20 3.10
C TYR A 88 5.88 21.36 3.47
N PRO A 89 5.64 21.69 4.77
CA PRO A 89 4.77 22.81 5.13
C PRO A 89 5.30 24.15 4.62
N VAL A 90 6.62 24.36 4.59
CA VAL A 90 7.23 25.59 4.08
C VAL A 90 6.97 25.75 2.58
N ALA A 91 7.20 24.70 1.79
CA ALA A 91 6.93 24.67 0.36
C ALA A 91 5.44 24.85 0.03
N MET A 92 4.58 24.18 0.81
CA MET A 92 3.13 24.34 0.72
C MET A 92 2.72 25.79 0.92
N LEU A 93 3.12 26.40 2.04
CA LEU A 93 2.78 27.78 2.37
C LEU A 93 3.39 28.77 1.38
N ALA A 94 4.54 28.47 0.76
CA ALA A 94 5.17 29.34 -0.24
C ALA A 94 4.36 29.44 -1.52
N THR A 95 3.81 28.31 -1.96
CA THR A 95 2.90 28.27 -3.11
C THR A 95 1.61 29.03 -2.80
N ILE A 96 1.00 28.77 -1.64
CA ILE A 96 -0.24 29.43 -1.22
C ILE A 96 -0.06 30.94 -1.06
N ARG A 97 1.07 31.37 -0.49
CA ARG A 97 1.42 32.79 -0.34
C ARG A 97 1.53 33.47 -1.70
N ALA A 98 1.99 32.76 -2.75
CA ALA A 98 2.05 33.25 -4.12
C ALA A 98 0.70 33.18 -4.87
N GLY A 99 -0.37 32.68 -4.23
CA GLY A 99 -1.69 32.49 -4.85
C GLY A 99 -1.77 31.25 -5.75
N GLY A 100 -0.78 30.36 -5.67
CA GLY A 100 -0.83 29.05 -6.34
C GLY A 100 -1.71 28.05 -5.60
N VAL A 101 -1.96 26.92 -6.25
CA VAL A 101 -2.74 25.80 -5.74
C VAL A 101 -1.81 24.64 -5.40
N ILE A 102 -1.99 24.02 -4.23
CA ILE A 102 -1.21 22.85 -3.84
C ILE A 102 -1.94 21.57 -4.19
N SER A 103 -1.26 20.67 -4.91
CA SER A 103 -1.74 19.31 -5.17
C SER A 103 -0.91 18.29 -4.39
N GLY A 104 -1.44 17.74 -3.30
CA GLY A 104 -0.77 16.71 -2.52
C GLY A 104 -0.83 15.35 -3.22
N ALA A 105 0.30 14.64 -3.33
CA ALA A 105 0.38 13.33 -3.97
C ALA A 105 1.03 12.28 -3.06
N SER A 106 0.56 11.03 -3.18
CA SER A 106 1.00 9.95 -2.29
C SER A 106 2.42 9.58 -2.62
N PRO A 107 3.37 9.54 -1.67
CA PRO A 107 4.74 9.10 -1.95
C PRO A 107 4.80 7.62 -2.36
N ALA A 108 3.70 6.88 -2.18
CA ALA A 108 3.56 5.49 -2.62
C ALA A 108 3.05 5.35 -4.06
N TYR A 109 2.71 6.45 -4.75
CA TYR A 109 2.28 6.36 -6.14
C TYR A 109 3.39 5.84 -7.04
N ASN A 110 3.01 5.00 -7.99
CA ASN A 110 3.86 4.64 -9.12
C ASN A 110 3.86 5.74 -10.20
N VAL A 111 4.62 5.53 -11.28
CA VAL A 111 4.74 6.52 -12.38
C VAL A 111 3.40 6.83 -13.04
N GLU A 112 2.55 5.84 -13.28
CA GLU A 112 1.26 6.01 -13.94
C GLU A 112 0.27 6.79 -13.06
N GLU A 113 0.16 6.39 -11.79
CA GLU A 113 -0.68 7.06 -10.79
C GLU A 113 -0.24 8.51 -10.57
N MET A 114 1.07 8.73 -10.47
CA MET A 114 1.62 10.08 -10.31
C MET A 114 1.39 10.92 -11.57
N THR A 115 1.59 10.34 -12.78
CA THR A 115 1.29 11.02 -14.05
C THR A 115 -0.18 11.45 -14.10
N TYR A 116 -1.09 10.54 -13.71
CA TYR A 116 -2.52 10.82 -13.65
C TYR A 116 -2.83 11.95 -12.67
N ALA A 117 -2.24 11.94 -11.47
CA ALA A 117 -2.42 13.00 -10.48
C ALA A 117 -1.91 14.36 -10.99
N LEU A 118 -0.72 14.41 -11.61
CA LEU A 118 -0.16 15.64 -12.19
C LEU A 118 -1.05 16.22 -13.28
N LYS A 119 -1.55 15.38 -14.19
CA LYS A 119 -2.44 15.81 -15.28
C LYS A 119 -3.79 16.27 -14.76
N THR A 120 -4.39 15.50 -13.85
CA THR A 120 -5.72 15.82 -13.28
C THR A 120 -5.67 17.10 -12.46
N GLY A 121 -4.62 17.29 -11.66
CA GLY A 121 -4.37 18.52 -10.90
C GLY A 121 -3.85 19.68 -11.76
N ARG A 122 -3.59 19.47 -13.06
CA ARG A 122 -3.02 20.48 -13.97
C ARG A 122 -1.72 21.11 -13.41
N ALA A 123 -0.88 20.27 -12.80
CA ALA A 123 0.35 20.70 -12.15
C ALA A 123 1.36 21.27 -13.17
N LYS A 124 1.97 22.40 -12.82
CA LYS A 124 3.02 23.08 -13.61
C LYS A 124 4.40 23.04 -12.96
N PHE A 125 4.44 22.73 -11.67
CA PHE A 125 5.65 22.59 -10.87
C PHE A 125 5.53 21.33 -10.01
N LEU A 126 6.66 20.73 -9.68
CA LEU A 126 6.73 19.55 -8.83
C LEU A 126 7.80 19.76 -7.76
N MET A 127 7.48 19.48 -6.49
CA MET A 127 8.47 19.43 -5.42
C MET A 127 8.49 18.02 -4.83
N THR A 128 9.68 17.46 -4.70
CA THR A 128 9.93 16.06 -4.36
C THR A 128 11.19 15.90 -3.52
N VAL A 129 11.56 14.67 -3.17
CA VAL A 129 12.85 14.33 -2.55
C VAL A 129 13.65 13.39 -3.46
N PRO A 130 14.98 13.25 -3.27
CA PRO A 130 15.85 12.40 -4.07
C PRO A 130 15.38 10.95 -4.18
N SER A 131 14.88 10.37 -3.09
CA SER A 131 14.39 8.98 -3.05
C SER A 131 13.15 8.76 -3.92
N SER A 132 12.38 9.80 -4.22
CA SER A 132 11.18 9.76 -5.04
C SER A 132 11.46 10.11 -6.52
N MET A 133 12.69 10.48 -6.87
CA MET A 133 13.04 10.95 -8.23
C MET A 133 12.82 9.91 -9.32
N GLY A 134 12.98 8.62 -9.00
CA GLY A 134 12.73 7.52 -9.94
C GLY A 134 11.28 7.49 -10.46
N VAL A 135 10.34 8.02 -9.68
CA VAL A 135 8.92 8.17 -10.06
C VAL A 135 8.63 9.60 -10.52
N ALA A 136 9.14 10.60 -9.80
CA ALA A 136 8.83 12.00 -10.00
C ALA A 136 9.24 12.49 -11.40
N VAL A 137 10.44 12.14 -11.87
CA VAL A 137 10.97 12.64 -13.15
C VAL A 137 10.21 12.05 -14.35
N PRO A 138 10.02 10.71 -14.48
CA PRO A 138 9.22 10.17 -15.56
C PRO A 138 7.76 10.68 -15.54
N ALA A 139 7.16 10.80 -14.37
CA ALA A 139 5.80 11.31 -14.25
C ALA A 139 5.69 12.79 -14.66
N ALA A 140 6.65 13.63 -14.27
CA ALA A 140 6.73 15.02 -14.67
C ALA A 140 6.90 15.16 -16.19
N GLN A 141 7.78 14.36 -16.80
CA GLN A 141 7.96 14.31 -18.26
C GLN A 141 6.65 13.94 -18.97
N ASN A 142 5.97 12.88 -18.52
CA ASN A 142 4.69 12.45 -19.08
C ASN A 142 3.58 13.50 -18.93
N ALA A 143 3.65 14.35 -17.90
CA ALA A 143 2.72 15.45 -17.65
C ALA A 143 3.13 16.76 -18.32
N GLY A 144 4.30 16.84 -18.97
CA GLY A 144 4.80 18.04 -19.63
C GLY A 144 5.37 19.10 -18.67
N ILE A 145 5.80 18.71 -17.46
CA ILE A 145 6.47 19.59 -16.50
C ILE A 145 7.98 19.59 -16.83
N PRO A 146 8.58 20.75 -17.14
CA PRO A 146 10.00 20.82 -17.48
C PRO A 146 10.87 20.57 -16.24
N ALA A 147 12.06 19.98 -16.44
CA ALA A 147 12.97 19.61 -15.35
C ALA A 147 13.37 20.81 -14.46
N GLU A 148 13.47 22.02 -15.03
CA GLU A 148 13.76 23.26 -14.30
C GLU A 148 12.68 23.68 -13.28
N ARG A 149 11.48 23.08 -13.36
CA ARG A 149 10.35 23.28 -12.45
C ARG A 149 10.15 22.11 -11.48
N ILE A 150 11.15 21.24 -11.38
CA ILE A 150 11.23 20.17 -10.39
C ILE A 150 12.21 20.60 -9.30
N PHE A 151 11.73 20.66 -8.05
CA PHE A 151 12.51 21.12 -6.91
C PHE A 151 12.66 20.03 -5.85
N LEU A 152 13.77 20.07 -5.11
CA LEU A 152 14.05 19.14 -4.02
C LEU A 152 13.74 19.79 -2.67
N LEU A 153 12.85 19.18 -1.91
CA LEU A 153 12.50 19.60 -0.54
C LEU A 153 13.64 19.33 0.44
N GLU A 154 14.33 18.19 0.27
CA GLU A 154 15.46 17.75 1.08
C GLU A 154 16.52 17.10 0.18
N GLY A 155 17.77 17.08 0.65
CA GLY A 155 18.90 16.48 -0.08
C GLY A 155 19.26 17.21 -1.38
N GLU A 156 20.20 16.64 -2.12
CA GLU A 156 20.74 17.22 -3.35
C GLU A 156 20.74 16.20 -4.49
N LYS A 157 20.55 16.70 -5.71
CA LYS A 157 20.74 15.94 -6.95
C LYS A 157 21.11 16.89 -8.07
N GLU A 158 22.13 16.54 -8.83
CA GLU A 158 22.60 17.35 -9.96
C GLU A 158 21.47 17.65 -10.95
N GLY A 159 21.39 18.91 -11.39
CA GLY A 159 20.37 19.40 -12.33
C GLY A 159 19.05 19.84 -11.70
N TYR A 160 18.85 19.69 -10.39
CA TYR A 160 17.61 20.07 -9.71
C TYR A 160 17.86 21.08 -8.59
N ALA A 161 17.01 22.12 -8.52
CA ALA A 161 17.16 23.16 -7.51
C ALA A 161 16.60 22.71 -6.15
N THR A 162 17.32 22.99 -5.07
CA THR A 162 16.90 22.64 -3.70
C THR A 162 16.14 23.79 -3.04
N VAL A 163 15.36 23.48 -1.99
CA VAL A 163 14.72 24.51 -1.16
C VAL A 163 15.73 25.51 -0.61
N GLN A 164 16.94 25.08 -0.24
CA GLN A 164 17.98 26.00 0.26
C GLN A 164 18.47 26.96 -0.83
N GLN A 165 18.59 26.48 -2.06
CA GLN A 165 18.90 27.35 -3.19
C GLN A 165 17.74 28.32 -3.49
N LEU A 166 16.48 27.88 -3.39
CA LEU A 166 15.31 28.77 -3.51
C LEU A 166 15.31 29.87 -2.44
N ILE A 167 15.64 29.53 -1.19
CA ILE A 167 15.81 30.49 -0.10
C ILE A 167 16.93 31.50 -0.45
N GLY A 168 18.08 31.02 -0.92
CA GLY A 168 19.19 31.89 -1.36
C GLY A 168 18.79 32.84 -2.49
N ILE A 169 18.08 32.35 -3.50
CA ILE A 169 17.53 33.16 -4.61
C ILE A 169 16.58 34.23 -4.06
N GLY A 170 15.66 33.83 -3.16
CA GLY A 170 14.74 34.75 -2.50
C GLY A 170 15.46 35.84 -1.71
N ARG A 171 16.53 35.50 -0.99
CA ARG A 171 17.36 36.46 -0.24
C ARG A 171 18.03 37.47 -1.16
N GLY A 172 18.47 37.04 -2.35
CA GLY A 172 19.06 37.91 -3.36
C GLY A 172 18.16 39.07 -3.83
N TYR A 173 16.83 38.98 -3.62
CA TYR A 173 15.91 40.08 -3.92
C TYR A 173 15.82 41.15 -2.81
N GLY A 174 16.42 40.93 -1.64
CA GLY A 174 16.45 41.90 -0.53
C GLY A 174 15.05 42.32 -0.09
N SER A 175 14.79 43.63 -0.01
CA SER A 175 13.46 44.16 0.35
C SER A 175 12.40 43.96 -0.74
N ARG A 176 12.78 43.61 -1.97
CA ARG A 176 11.86 43.42 -3.11
C ARG A 176 11.25 42.03 -3.10
N GLN A 177 10.71 41.59 -1.96
CA GLN A 177 9.99 40.31 -1.87
C GLN A 177 8.65 40.38 -2.60
N THR A 178 8.18 39.26 -3.16
CA THR A 178 6.84 39.19 -3.77
C THR A 178 5.79 39.44 -2.69
N PRO A 179 4.75 40.25 -2.91
CA PRO A 179 3.66 40.44 -1.92
C PRO A 179 2.92 39.13 -1.65
N SER A 180 2.25 39.01 -0.49
CA SER A 180 1.34 37.89 -0.27
C SER A 180 0.08 38.06 -1.13
N PHE A 181 -0.43 36.94 -1.65
CA PHE A 181 -1.68 36.89 -2.39
C PHE A 181 -2.84 37.51 -1.59
N LYS A 182 -3.69 38.25 -2.28
CA LYS A 182 -4.91 38.84 -1.73
C LYS A 182 -6.09 38.35 -2.56
N ILE A 183 -7.21 38.09 -1.88
CA ILE A 183 -8.45 37.73 -2.56
C ILE A 183 -8.90 38.93 -3.41
N PRO A 184 -9.16 38.74 -4.72
CA PRO A 184 -9.61 39.83 -5.58
C PRO A 184 -10.90 40.50 -5.08
N ALA A 185 -11.05 41.79 -5.37
CA ALA A 185 -12.27 42.52 -5.03
C ALA A 185 -13.52 41.85 -5.64
N GLY A 186 -14.61 41.78 -4.86
CA GLY A 186 -15.84 41.11 -5.27
C GLY A 186 -15.82 39.58 -5.17
N LYS A 187 -14.67 38.97 -4.84
CA LYS A 187 -14.57 37.55 -4.49
C LYS A 187 -14.44 37.39 -2.97
N THR A 188 -14.77 36.20 -2.52
CA THR A 188 -14.51 35.72 -1.17
C THR A 188 -13.48 34.60 -1.22
N ASN A 189 -13.02 34.21 -0.04
CA ASN A 189 -12.20 33.01 0.09
C ASN A 189 -12.94 31.73 -0.30
N ARG A 190 -14.26 31.75 -0.56
CA ARG A 190 -15.02 30.62 -1.14
C ARG A 190 -14.76 30.43 -2.64
N ASP A 191 -14.17 31.43 -3.28
CA ASP A 191 -13.96 31.48 -4.73
C ASP A 191 -12.51 31.19 -5.13
N VAL A 192 -11.65 30.85 -4.14
CA VAL A 192 -10.22 30.65 -4.32
C VAL A 192 -9.82 29.24 -3.85
N CYS A 193 -9.54 28.37 -4.81
CA CYS A 193 -8.92 27.07 -4.57
C CYS A 193 -7.53 27.28 -3.95
N GLY A 194 -7.28 26.66 -2.80
CA GLY A 194 -5.95 26.61 -2.20
C GLY A 194 -5.33 25.23 -2.38
N PHE A 195 -6.15 24.17 -2.34
CA PHE A 195 -5.66 22.80 -2.26
C PHE A 195 -6.46 21.87 -3.18
N LEU A 196 -5.75 20.90 -3.76
CA LEU A 196 -6.30 19.78 -4.48
C LEU A 196 -5.87 18.52 -3.74
N SER A 197 -6.83 17.90 -3.06
CA SER A 197 -6.62 16.63 -2.37
C SER A 197 -7.19 15.50 -3.21
N PHE A 198 -6.38 14.49 -3.52
CA PHE A 198 -6.89 13.30 -4.21
C PHE A 198 -7.58 12.37 -3.22
N SER A 199 -8.88 12.16 -3.41
CA SER A 199 -9.64 11.14 -2.69
C SER A 199 -9.55 9.83 -3.46
N SER A 200 -9.27 8.72 -2.76
CA SER A 200 -9.17 7.39 -3.38
C SER A 200 -10.52 6.81 -3.82
N GLY A 201 -11.64 7.48 -3.54
CA GLY A 201 -13.00 6.97 -3.81
C GLY A 201 -13.23 5.57 -3.23
N THR A 202 -14.40 4.98 -3.52
CA THR A 202 -14.68 3.55 -3.21
C THR A 202 -14.80 2.70 -4.46
N THR A 203 -14.80 3.29 -5.67
CA THR A 203 -15.19 2.60 -6.91
C THR A 203 -14.49 3.07 -8.20
N GLY A 204 -13.47 3.96 -8.17
CA GLY A 204 -12.86 4.51 -9.41
C GLY A 204 -11.43 5.07 -9.26
N LEU A 205 -10.90 5.70 -10.32
CA LEU A 205 -9.63 6.44 -10.30
C LEU A 205 -9.69 7.61 -9.28
N PRO A 206 -8.57 8.01 -8.65
CA PRO A 206 -8.56 9.06 -7.64
C PRO A 206 -9.17 10.37 -8.15
N LYS A 207 -10.08 10.98 -7.39
CA LYS A 207 -10.72 12.25 -7.78
C LYS A 207 -10.03 13.42 -7.10
N ALA A 208 -9.69 14.46 -7.87
CA ALA A 208 -9.19 15.72 -7.32
C ALA A 208 -10.34 16.50 -6.68
N VAL A 209 -10.32 16.57 -5.35
CA VAL A 209 -11.28 17.36 -4.57
C VAL A 209 -10.80 18.80 -4.56
N ASP A 210 -11.64 19.70 -5.05
CA ASP A 210 -11.35 21.14 -5.08
C ASP A 210 -11.58 21.74 -3.69
N GLN A 211 -10.49 21.93 -2.96
CA GLN A 211 -10.51 22.50 -1.63
C GLN A 211 -10.21 23.98 -1.69
N VAL A 212 -11.27 24.70 -1.40
CA VAL A 212 -11.26 26.14 -1.30
C VAL A 212 -10.61 26.58 0.01
N THR A 213 -9.90 27.71 -0.02
CA THR A 213 -9.09 28.22 1.11
C THR A 213 -9.95 28.52 2.36
N SER A 214 -11.24 28.83 2.18
CA SER A 214 -12.20 29.13 3.27
C SER A 214 -12.50 27.94 4.18
N PRO A 215 -12.88 26.75 3.66
CA PRO A 215 -13.01 25.53 4.42
C PRO A 215 -11.90 25.25 5.43
N ASP A 216 -10.63 25.33 5.06
CA ASP A 216 -9.52 24.96 5.95
C ASP A 216 -9.46 25.84 7.20
N ARG A 217 -9.53 27.16 7.02
CA ARG A 217 -9.53 28.10 8.14
C ARG A 217 -10.72 27.91 9.05
N LYS A 218 -11.91 27.73 8.46
CA LYS A 218 -13.15 27.59 9.23
C LYS A 218 -13.12 26.34 10.11
N LYS A 219 -12.42 25.29 9.67
CA LYS A 219 -12.18 24.08 10.45
C LYS A 219 -11.20 24.30 11.53
N THR A 220 -10.05 24.90 11.22
CA THR A 220 -9.03 25.15 12.22
C THR A 220 -9.62 25.93 13.39
N LEU A 221 -10.50 26.90 13.11
CA LEU A 221 -11.30 27.59 14.12
C LEU A 221 -12.38 26.71 14.76
N ALA A 222 -13.19 25.98 14.00
CA ALA A 222 -14.26 25.13 14.55
C ALA A 222 -13.74 24.02 15.48
N VAL A 223 -12.49 23.59 15.29
CA VAL A 223 -11.81 22.63 16.15
C VAL A 223 -10.92 23.30 17.21
N LEU A 224 -10.59 24.59 17.10
CA LEU A 224 -9.70 25.31 18.02
C LEU A 224 -10.16 25.27 19.50
N PRO A 225 -11.46 25.43 19.82
CA PRO A 225 -11.96 25.35 21.20
C PRO A 225 -11.86 23.94 21.81
N LEU A 226 -11.54 22.92 21.00
CA LEU A 226 -11.61 21.50 21.37
C LEU A 226 -10.28 20.90 21.78
N PHE A 227 -9.27 21.74 21.89
CA PHE A 227 -7.96 21.37 22.38
C PHE A 227 -7.62 22.30 23.55
N HIS A 228 -7.52 21.73 24.76
CA HIS A 228 -7.39 22.47 26.02
C HIS A 228 -6.00 23.09 26.25
N SER A 229 -4.98 22.77 25.47
CA SER A 229 -3.58 23.06 25.86
C SER A 229 -2.62 23.31 24.69
N THR A 230 -1.48 23.94 25.02
CA THR A 230 -0.32 24.30 24.18
C THR A 230 0.68 23.15 24.09
N TYR A 231 0.22 21.92 23.84
CA TYR A 231 1.12 20.77 23.87
C TYR A 231 1.81 20.50 22.54
N SER A 232 3.08 20.11 22.64
CA SER A 232 3.85 19.32 21.68
C SER A 232 3.05 18.11 21.21
N ILE A 233 2.96 17.85 19.90
CA ILE A 233 2.19 16.72 19.37
C ILE A 233 3.10 15.87 18.49
N LEU A 234 3.29 14.61 18.85
CA LEU A 234 3.83 13.61 17.92
C LEU A 234 2.70 13.22 16.99
N ARG A 235 2.92 13.39 15.70
CA ARG A 235 1.96 12.91 14.72
C ARG A 235 2.71 12.00 13.76
N VAL A 236 2.55 10.70 13.98
CA VAL A 236 3.18 9.60 13.21
C VAL A 236 2.43 9.33 11.90
N TYR A 237 1.66 10.29 11.43
CA TYR A 237 0.89 10.13 10.20
C TYR A 237 1.73 10.48 8.97
N ARG A 238 1.40 9.89 7.83
CA ARG A 238 1.89 10.35 6.53
C ARG A 238 1.25 11.70 6.19
N LEU A 239 2.05 12.77 6.19
CA LEU A 239 1.69 14.18 5.98
C LEU A 239 1.08 14.46 4.59
N THR A 240 1.39 13.65 3.59
CA THR A 240 1.55 14.18 2.23
C THR A 240 0.37 13.98 1.27
N THR A 241 -0.76 13.41 1.72
CA THR A 241 -1.97 13.23 0.86
C THR A 241 -3.33 13.41 1.48
N ALA A 242 -3.47 13.24 2.79
CA ALA A 242 -4.78 13.30 3.42
C ALA A 242 -5.03 14.73 3.92
N VAL A 243 -6.25 15.23 3.71
CA VAL A 243 -6.71 16.51 4.27
C VAL A 243 -6.54 16.58 5.80
N THR A 244 -6.55 15.43 6.47
CA THR A 244 -6.23 15.32 7.89
C THR A 244 -4.81 15.80 8.21
N GLY A 245 -3.82 15.50 7.37
CA GLY A 245 -2.45 16.00 7.53
C GLY A 245 -2.38 17.52 7.36
N LEU A 246 -2.99 18.04 6.30
CA LEU A 246 -3.06 19.48 6.05
C LEU A 246 -3.67 20.26 7.22
N VAL A 247 -4.82 19.82 7.73
CA VAL A 247 -5.51 20.53 8.83
C VAL A 247 -4.81 20.30 10.17
N HIS A 248 -4.56 19.04 10.56
CA HIS A 248 -4.14 18.69 11.91
C HIS A 248 -2.63 18.71 12.13
N GLN A 249 -1.82 18.66 11.08
CA GLN A 249 -0.35 18.66 11.19
C GLN A 249 0.29 19.95 10.70
N MET A 250 -0.40 20.76 9.90
CA MET A 250 0.17 22.01 9.35
C MET A 250 -0.56 23.24 9.88
N HIS A 251 -1.86 23.40 9.61
CA HIS A 251 -2.57 24.64 9.95
C HIS A 251 -2.88 24.79 11.45
N LEU A 252 -3.44 23.75 12.07
CA LEU A 252 -3.84 23.78 13.48
C LEU A 252 -2.65 23.97 14.44
N PRO A 253 -1.51 23.29 14.24
CA PRO A 253 -0.36 23.47 15.13
C PRO A 253 0.20 24.89 15.12
N ILE A 254 0.26 25.55 13.95
CA ILE A 254 0.72 26.95 13.85
C ILE A 254 -0.15 27.85 14.72
N LEU A 255 -1.47 27.81 14.59
CA LEU A 255 -2.38 28.68 15.37
C LEU A 255 -2.36 28.39 16.88
N ARG A 256 -1.94 27.19 17.26
CA ARG A 256 -1.83 26.77 18.67
C ARG A 256 -0.43 26.98 19.25
N ASN A 257 0.53 27.41 18.43
CA ASN A 257 1.94 27.37 18.78
C ASN A 257 2.37 25.97 19.29
N ALA A 258 1.84 24.91 18.68
CA ALA A 258 2.10 23.53 19.09
C ALA A 258 3.28 22.95 18.31
N HIS A 259 4.23 22.33 19.01
CA HIS A 259 5.40 21.74 18.36
C HIS A 259 5.04 20.45 17.60
N VAL A 260 5.51 20.30 16.36
CA VAL A 260 5.21 19.14 15.52
C VAL A 260 6.47 18.37 15.24
N TYR A 261 6.53 17.14 15.72
CA TYR A 261 7.63 16.22 15.44
C TYR A 261 7.25 15.32 14.26
N MET A 262 8.04 15.40 13.19
CA MET A 262 7.85 14.67 11.94
C MET A 262 8.82 13.51 11.85
N LEU A 263 8.28 12.31 11.59
CA LEU A 263 9.06 11.11 11.29
C LEU A 263 9.10 10.92 9.77
N PRO A 264 10.28 10.96 9.11
CA PRO A 264 10.42 10.72 7.67
C PRO A 264 9.94 9.33 7.26
N SER A 265 10.23 8.34 8.10
CA SER A 265 9.76 6.96 7.98
C SER A 265 9.24 6.45 9.33
N PHE A 266 8.18 5.65 9.29
CA PHE A 266 7.60 5.06 10.48
C PHE A 266 8.27 3.73 10.80
N THR A 267 8.80 3.60 12.01
CA THR A 267 8.99 2.34 12.71
C THR A 267 8.38 2.47 14.10
N MET A 268 8.02 1.34 14.72
CA MET A 268 7.49 1.37 16.10
C MET A 268 8.53 1.98 17.05
N ASP A 269 9.78 1.57 16.92
CA ASP A 269 10.90 2.07 17.71
C ASP A 269 11.09 3.59 17.56
N SER A 270 11.16 4.11 16.32
CA SER A 270 11.37 5.54 16.09
C SER A 270 10.23 6.41 16.62
N MET A 271 8.99 5.92 16.51
CA MET A 271 7.84 6.56 17.13
C MET A 271 7.99 6.64 18.65
N LEU A 272 8.19 5.49 19.31
CA LEU A 272 8.25 5.41 20.77
C LEU A 272 9.43 6.23 21.32
N ALA A 273 10.61 6.11 20.73
CA ALA A 273 11.78 6.92 21.08
C ALA A 273 11.49 8.42 20.99
N THR A 274 10.76 8.85 19.96
CA THR A 274 10.37 10.26 19.79
C THR A 274 9.35 10.70 20.85
N ILE A 275 8.34 9.86 21.17
CA ILE A 275 7.36 10.15 22.23
C ILE A 275 8.06 10.39 23.57
N VAL A 276 9.01 9.51 23.91
CA VAL A 276 9.75 9.57 25.18
C VAL A 276 10.72 10.75 25.19
N LYS A 277 11.56 10.90 24.16
CA LYS A 277 12.57 11.95 24.08
C LYS A 277 11.98 13.35 24.25
N TYR A 278 10.87 13.62 23.57
CA TYR A 278 10.24 14.94 23.57
C TYR A 278 9.03 15.04 24.52
N ARG A 279 8.83 14.03 25.38
CA ARG A 279 7.76 13.96 26.40
C ARG A 279 6.38 14.33 25.84
N ILE A 280 5.99 13.68 24.75
CA ILE A 280 4.80 14.04 24.00
C ILE A 280 3.53 13.55 24.72
N PRO A 281 2.57 14.45 25.05
CA PRO A 281 1.35 14.08 25.79
C PRO A 281 0.19 13.58 24.92
N GLU A 282 0.17 13.86 23.62
CA GLU A 282 -0.88 13.37 22.71
C GLU A 282 -0.28 12.66 21.49
N ALA A 283 -0.77 11.44 21.22
CA ALA A 283 -0.41 10.66 20.04
C ALA A 283 -1.62 10.50 19.10
N LEU A 284 -1.56 11.12 17.91
CA LEU A 284 -2.54 10.88 16.84
C LEU A 284 -2.12 9.68 16.00
N LEU A 285 -2.87 8.59 16.09
CA LEU A 285 -2.58 7.29 15.47
C LEU A 285 -3.79 6.75 14.69
N VAL A 286 -3.54 5.92 13.68
CA VAL A 286 -4.59 5.11 13.03
C VAL A 286 -4.76 3.77 13.73
N PRO A 287 -5.93 3.11 13.59
CA PRO A 287 -6.19 1.82 14.22
C PRO A 287 -5.10 0.75 14.02
N PRO A 288 -4.48 0.55 12.83
CA PRO A 288 -3.40 -0.43 12.69
C PRO A 288 -2.16 -0.13 13.54
N ILE A 289 -1.83 1.14 13.78
CA ILE A 289 -0.71 1.52 14.66
C ILE A 289 -1.08 1.28 16.13
N ILE A 290 -2.34 1.50 16.50
CA ILE A 290 -2.85 1.20 17.86
C ILE A 290 -2.81 -0.31 18.14
N ILE A 291 -3.24 -1.14 17.18
CA ILE A 291 -3.12 -2.61 17.27
C ILE A 291 -1.66 -3.00 17.50
N ARG A 292 -0.75 -2.43 16.70
CA ARG A 292 0.67 -2.73 16.83
C ARG A 292 1.25 -2.23 18.15
N LEU A 293 0.84 -1.06 18.64
CA LEU A 293 1.20 -0.53 19.95
C LEU A 293 0.78 -1.50 21.08
N LEU A 294 -0.34 -2.20 20.91
CA LEU A 294 -0.84 -3.19 21.86
C LEU A 294 -0.15 -4.55 21.78
N ARG A 295 0.45 -4.90 20.63
CA ARG A 295 1.02 -6.25 20.38
C ARG A 295 2.54 -6.31 20.37
N ASP A 296 3.22 -5.24 19.96
CA ASP A 296 4.67 -5.23 19.73
C ASP A 296 5.43 -5.24 21.08
N PRO A 297 6.28 -6.24 21.35
CA PRO A 297 7.00 -6.36 22.62
C PRO A 297 7.92 -5.17 22.93
N ILE A 298 8.41 -4.49 21.88
CA ILE A 298 9.31 -3.35 22.02
C ILE A 298 8.70 -2.21 22.82
N VAL A 299 7.37 -2.10 22.83
CA VAL A 299 6.64 -1.05 23.55
C VAL A 299 6.90 -1.12 25.05
N SER A 300 7.14 -2.32 25.59
CA SER A 300 7.46 -2.51 27.02
C SER A 300 8.85 -1.98 27.41
N ASN A 301 9.71 -1.65 26.43
CA ASN A 301 11.03 -1.06 26.67
C ASN A 301 10.97 0.47 26.86
N TYR A 302 9.80 1.08 26.68
CA TYR A 302 9.62 2.54 26.72
C TYR A 302 8.67 2.95 27.85
N ASP A 303 9.04 3.99 28.59
CA ASP A 303 8.15 4.63 29.57
C ASP A 303 7.24 5.65 28.88
N LEU A 304 5.95 5.29 28.76
CA LEU A 304 4.91 6.14 28.16
C LEU A 304 3.99 6.77 29.21
N SER A 305 4.39 6.82 30.49
CA SER A 305 3.56 7.31 31.59
C SER A 305 3.16 8.80 31.47
N HIS A 306 3.91 9.60 30.72
CA HIS A 306 3.58 11.00 30.44
C HIS A 306 2.55 11.19 29.33
N LEU A 307 2.20 10.13 28.59
CA LEU A 307 1.19 10.20 27.55
C LEU A 307 -0.18 10.37 28.20
N GLN A 308 -0.93 11.38 27.76
CA GLN A 308 -2.23 11.74 28.35
C GLN A 308 -3.39 11.31 27.47
N THR A 309 -3.23 11.27 26.15
CA THR A 309 -4.36 11.00 25.25
C THR A 309 -3.93 10.31 23.97
N PHE A 310 -4.65 9.27 23.60
CA PHE A 310 -4.63 8.71 22.24
C PHE A 310 -5.73 9.34 21.39
N SER A 311 -5.39 9.62 20.13
CA SER A 311 -6.33 10.18 19.16
C SER A 311 -6.38 9.30 17.93
N SER A 312 -7.58 9.02 17.41
CA SER A 312 -7.76 8.23 16.19
C SER A 312 -8.80 8.78 15.22
N GLY A 313 -8.79 8.25 14.00
CA GLY A 313 -9.70 8.62 12.93
C GLY A 313 -9.38 7.86 11.64
N ALA A 314 -10.04 8.25 10.55
CA ALA A 314 -9.95 7.66 9.21
C ALA A 314 -10.51 6.23 9.04
N ALA A 315 -10.50 5.42 10.09
CA ALA A 315 -11.06 4.07 10.10
C ALA A 315 -11.76 3.79 11.44
N PRO A 316 -12.77 2.89 11.46
CA PRO A 316 -13.42 2.48 12.69
C PRO A 316 -12.43 1.76 13.63
N ILE A 317 -12.71 1.85 14.93
CA ILE A 317 -11.97 1.17 15.99
C ILE A 317 -12.94 0.32 16.81
N SER A 318 -12.57 -0.93 17.10
CA SER A 318 -13.42 -1.84 17.86
C SER A 318 -13.45 -1.51 19.34
N VAL A 319 -14.54 -1.88 20.01
CA VAL A 319 -14.70 -1.68 21.46
C VAL A 319 -13.67 -2.51 22.23
N GLU A 320 -13.37 -3.71 21.75
CA GLU A 320 -12.37 -4.60 22.35
C GLU A 320 -10.98 -3.98 22.29
N LEU A 321 -10.62 -3.35 21.16
CA LEU A 321 -9.33 -2.66 21.03
C LEU A 321 -9.22 -1.46 21.98
N LEU A 322 -10.31 -0.73 22.16
CA LEU A 322 -10.39 0.37 23.12
C LEU A 322 -10.20 -0.13 24.56
N GLN A 323 -10.83 -1.26 24.92
CA GLN A 323 -10.68 -1.88 26.24
C GLN A 323 -9.27 -2.41 26.47
N ASP A 324 -8.63 -3.03 25.47
CA ASP A 324 -7.23 -3.44 25.54
C ASP A 324 -6.31 -2.23 25.75
N LEU A 325 -6.58 -1.12 25.05
CA LEU A 325 -5.81 0.11 25.17
C LEU A 325 -5.95 0.76 26.54
N GLU A 326 -7.17 0.83 27.08
CA GLU A 326 -7.45 1.32 28.43
C GLU A 326 -6.75 0.45 29.48
N ARG A 327 -6.82 -0.88 29.35
CA ARG A 327 -6.12 -1.81 30.26
C ARG A 327 -4.61 -1.64 30.23
N ARG A 328 -4.02 -1.43 29.05
CA ARG A 328 -2.57 -1.26 28.89
C ARG A 328 -2.09 0.13 29.33
N PHE A 329 -2.91 1.16 29.15
CA PHE A 329 -2.57 2.56 29.45
C PHE A 329 -3.67 3.25 30.26
N PRO A 330 -3.91 2.86 31.52
CA PRO A 330 -5.08 3.28 32.31
C PRO A 330 -5.09 4.78 32.68
N GLY A 331 -3.96 5.49 32.56
CA GLY A 331 -3.87 6.94 32.79
C GLY A 331 -4.22 7.80 31.57
N THR A 332 -4.58 7.19 30.44
CA THR A 332 -4.83 7.90 29.18
C THR A 332 -6.31 8.17 28.94
N GLY A 333 -6.60 9.24 28.21
CA GLY A 333 -7.87 9.47 27.54
C GLY A 333 -7.85 8.96 26.10
N PHE A 334 -9.02 8.96 25.46
CA PHE A 334 -9.17 8.61 24.06
C PHE A 334 -10.08 9.59 23.35
N LYS A 335 -9.73 9.96 22.11
CA LYS A 335 -10.60 10.78 21.26
C LYS A 335 -10.61 10.32 19.82
N GLN A 336 -11.76 10.49 19.19
CA GLN A 336 -11.94 10.30 17.76
C GLN A 336 -12.40 11.57 17.05
N GLY A 337 -12.10 11.63 15.76
CA GLY A 337 -12.70 12.58 14.81
C GLY A 337 -13.18 11.86 13.56
N TYR A 338 -14.37 12.22 13.09
CA TYR A 338 -14.93 11.71 11.84
C TYR A 338 -15.04 12.81 10.80
N GLY A 339 -14.73 12.45 9.57
CA GLY A 339 -14.72 13.33 8.42
C GLY A 339 -14.11 12.67 7.19
N MET A 340 -14.17 13.38 6.08
CA MET A 340 -13.71 12.94 4.77
C MET A 340 -13.03 14.07 4.00
N THR A 341 -12.52 13.77 2.81
CA THR A 341 -11.84 14.78 1.98
C THR A 341 -12.82 15.86 1.50
N GLU A 342 -14.09 15.48 1.29
CA GLU A 342 -15.20 16.33 0.83
C GLU A 342 -15.78 17.22 1.94
N SER A 343 -15.72 16.80 3.20
CA SER A 343 -15.88 17.70 4.35
C SER A 343 -14.56 18.42 4.71
N CYS A 344 -13.51 18.11 3.94
CA CYS A 344 -12.12 18.53 4.05
C CYS A 344 -11.62 18.46 5.51
N SER A 345 -11.65 17.25 6.09
CA SER A 345 -11.37 16.89 7.49
C SER A 345 -12.66 16.79 8.32
N CYS A 346 -12.68 17.19 9.60
CA CYS A 346 -13.70 16.76 10.54
C CYS A 346 -15.10 17.41 10.38
N ILE A 347 -16.13 16.57 10.46
CA ILE A 347 -17.55 16.92 10.69
C ILE A 347 -17.85 16.83 12.19
N THR A 348 -17.25 15.84 12.87
CA THR A 348 -17.39 15.65 14.31
C THR A 348 -16.04 15.42 14.98
N THR A 349 -15.96 15.74 16.26
CA THR A 349 -14.85 15.33 17.13
C THR A 349 -15.24 15.45 18.59
N HIS A 350 -14.60 14.65 19.44
CA HIS A 350 -14.86 14.64 20.88
C HIS A 350 -14.55 16.00 21.51
N PRO A 351 -15.50 16.56 22.29
CA PRO A 351 -15.20 17.74 23.08
C PRO A 351 -14.17 17.38 24.18
N PRO A 352 -13.34 18.34 24.62
CA PRO A 352 -12.25 18.11 25.57
C PRO A 352 -12.61 17.37 26.84
N ASP A 353 -13.76 17.71 27.43
CA ASP A 353 -14.30 17.14 28.66
C ASP A 353 -14.83 15.71 28.49
N LYS A 354 -14.88 15.22 27.24
CA LYS A 354 -15.40 13.90 26.87
C LYS A 354 -14.34 13.05 26.14
N GLN A 355 -13.05 13.37 26.28
CA GLN A 355 -11.95 12.60 25.71
C GLN A 355 -11.57 11.40 26.60
N THR A 356 -12.56 10.58 26.96
CA THR A 356 -12.40 9.41 27.85
C THR A 356 -12.84 8.13 27.14
N TYR A 357 -12.39 6.97 27.63
CA TYR A 357 -12.77 5.67 27.07
C TYR A 357 -14.29 5.41 27.10
N ARG A 358 -15.05 6.06 28.00
CA ARG A 358 -16.51 6.02 28.02
C ARG A 358 -17.15 6.40 26.68
N TYR A 359 -16.62 7.43 26.02
CA TYR A 359 -17.19 7.96 24.77
C TYR A 359 -16.44 7.46 23.52
N ALA A 360 -15.36 6.72 23.71
CA ALA A 360 -14.41 6.36 22.66
C ALA A 360 -15.01 5.52 21.52
N HIS A 361 -16.12 4.82 21.74
CA HIS A 361 -16.84 4.07 20.70
C HIS A 361 -17.62 4.96 19.71
N THR A 362 -17.83 6.23 20.05
CA THR A 362 -18.47 7.23 19.19
C THR A 362 -17.42 7.97 18.36
N VAL A 363 -17.85 8.82 17.43
CA VAL A 363 -16.98 9.73 16.68
C VAL A 363 -17.09 11.19 17.14
N GLY A 364 -17.61 11.41 18.35
CA GLY A 364 -17.74 12.72 18.97
C GLY A 364 -18.97 13.51 18.52
N THR A 365 -18.97 14.81 18.81
CA THR A 365 -20.09 15.72 18.55
C THR A 365 -19.83 16.63 17.35
N ILE A 366 -20.88 17.20 16.78
CA ILE A 366 -20.83 18.11 15.61
C ILE A 366 -19.92 19.32 15.89
N VAL A 367 -19.02 19.65 14.95
CA VAL A 367 -18.13 20.82 15.06
C VAL A 367 -18.86 22.14 14.83
N ALA A 368 -18.29 23.25 15.32
CA ALA A 368 -18.94 24.55 15.23
C ALA A 368 -19.31 24.94 13.79
N ASN A 369 -20.40 25.68 13.65
CA ASN A 369 -20.97 26.15 12.38
C ASN A 369 -21.37 25.02 11.41
N THR A 370 -21.54 23.77 11.89
CA THR A 370 -21.93 22.62 11.07
C THR A 370 -23.29 22.09 11.50
N GLU A 371 -24.03 21.61 10.52
CA GLU A 371 -25.31 20.93 10.64
C GLU A 371 -25.18 19.50 10.10
N VAL A 372 -25.90 18.57 10.72
CA VAL A 372 -26.00 17.17 10.29
C VAL A 372 -27.47 16.80 10.19
N LYS A 373 -27.83 16.01 9.19
CA LYS A 373 -29.12 15.31 9.15
C LYS A 373 -28.88 13.85 8.85
N ILE A 374 -29.83 13.01 9.26
CA ILE A 374 -29.77 11.56 9.01
C ILE A 374 -30.99 11.20 8.18
N ILE A 375 -30.81 10.45 7.09
CA ILE A 375 -31.92 10.08 6.20
C ILE A 375 -32.01 8.56 6.01
N ASP A 376 -33.22 8.05 5.85
CA ASP A 376 -33.43 6.67 5.43
C ASP A 376 -33.30 6.52 3.89
N PRO A 377 -33.33 5.28 3.35
CA PRO A 377 -33.23 5.06 1.90
C PRO A 377 -34.35 5.69 1.06
N SER A 378 -35.47 6.10 1.67
CA SER A 378 -36.55 6.83 0.99
C SER A 378 -36.32 8.34 0.95
N GLY A 379 -35.25 8.83 1.61
CA GLY A 379 -34.92 10.25 1.74
C GLY A 379 -35.64 10.94 2.90
N ARG A 380 -36.36 10.19 3.75
CA ARG A 380 -37.04 10.75 4.91
C ARG A 380 -36.03 11.00 6.02
N GLU A 381 -36.11 12.18 6.63
CA GLU A 381 -35.23 12.53 7.74
C GLU A 381 -35.60 11.77 9.02
N LEU A 382 -34.58 11.25 9.69
CA LEU A 382 -34.66 10.48 10.92
C LEU A 382 -34.35 11.34 12.15
N GLY A 383 -34.74 10.85 13.32
CA GLY A 383 -34.51 11.43 14.64
C GLY A 383 -33.34 10.77 15.38
N TYR A 384 -33.32 10.95 16.71
CA TYR A 384 -32.28 10.39 17.57
C TYR A 384 -32.30 8.86 17.60
N ASN A 385 -31.10 8.25 17.61
CA ASN A 385 -30.88 6.80 17.65
C ASN A 385 -31.47 6.00 16.48
N GLU A 386 -31.83 6.68 15.39
CA GLU A 386 -32.32 6.04 14.17
C GLU A 386 -31.19 5.98 13.13
N PRO A 387 -30.72 4.79 12.73
CA PRO A 387 -29.62 4.66 11.79
C PRO A 387 -30.03 4.98 10.35
N GLY A 388 -29.23 5.79 9.68
CA GLY A 388 -29.43 6.17 8.27
C GLY A 388 -28.18 6.81 7.66
N GLU A 389 -28.27 7.31 6.43
CA GLU A 389 -27.18 8.05 5.80
C GLU A 389 -26.95 9.37 6.53
N ILE A 390 -25.70 9.63 6.90
CA ILE A 390 -25.29 10.91 7.49
C ILE A 390 -25.06 11.92 6.38
N LEU A 391 -25.77 13.04 6.42
CA LEU A 391 -25.55 14.19 5.55
C LEU A 391 -25.00 15.34 6.40
N ALA A 392 -24.02 16.06 5.86
CA ALA A 392 -23.41 17.20 6.55
C ALA A 392 -23.50 18.47 5.71
N ARG A 393 -23.80 19.58 6.36
CA ARG A 393 -23.74 20.91 5.76
C ARG A 393 -23.00 21.84 6.67
N GLY A 394 -22.07 22.58 6.12
CA GLY A 394 -21.32 23.54 6.88
C GLY A 394 -20.31 24.26 6.01
N PRO A 395 -19.71 25.33 6.52
CA PRO A 395 -18.87 26.19 5.70
C PRO A 395 -17.51 25.56 5.39
N GLN A 396 -17.29 24.36 5.91
CA GLN A 396 -16.10 23.54 5.81
C GLN A 396 -16.23 22.46 4.71
N VAL A 397 -17.45 22.20 4.25
CA VAL A 397 -17.72 21.34 3.11
C VAL A 397 -17.15 21.99 1.84
N VAL A 398 -16.50 21.19 1.00
CA VAL A 398 -15.87 21.65 -0.25
C VAL A 398 -16.92 21.99 -1.32
N MET A 399 -16.50 22.65 -2.39
CA MET A 399 -17.43 23.08 -3.47
C MET A 399 -17.66 22.00 -4.53
N GLY A 400 -16.78 21.01 -4.65
CA GLY A 400 -16.93 19.92 -5.61
C GLY A 400 -15.63 19.23 -5.99
N TYR A 401 -15.69 18.49 -7.10
CA TYR A 401 -14.54 17.84 -7.71
C TYR A 401 -14.06 18.62 -8.94
N LEU A 402 -12.74 18.84 -9.06
CA LEU A 402 -12.16 19.60 -10.15
C LEU A 402 -12.48 18.95 -11.50
N GLY A 403 -13.16 19.68 -12.38
CA GLY A 403 -13.51 19.20 -13.72
C GLY A 403 -14.47 18.01 -13.76
N ASN A 404 -15.19 17.71 -12.66
CA ASN A 404 -16.10 16.57 -12.58
C ASN A 404 -17.44 16.96 -11.95
N GLU A 405 -18.27 17.64 -12.73
CA GLU A 405 -19.60 18.08 -12.29
C GLU A 405 -20.55 16.94 -11.97
N LYS A 406 -20.45 15.81 -12.70
CA LYS A 406 -21.29 14.63 -12.44
C LYS A 406 -21.05 14.10 -11.03
N ALA A 407 -19.79 13.85 -10.67
CA ALA A 407 -19.46 13.41 -9.32
C ALA A 407 -19.83 14.46 -8.27
N THR A 408 -19.73 15.75 -8.61
CA THR A 408 -20.13 16.84 -7.72
C THR A 408 -21.63 16.78 -7.42
N ARG A 409 -22.49 16.68 -8.43
CA ARG A 409 -23.96 16.59 -8.24
C ARG A 409 -24.41 15.28 -7.57
N GLU A 410 -23.63 14.21 -7.68
CA GLU A 410 -23.89 12.94 -6.99
C GLU A 410 -23.49 12.97 -5.51
N THR A 411 -22.64 13.90 -5.10
CA THR A 411 -22.09 13.98 -3.73
C THR A 411 -22.64 15.18 -2.95
N PHE A 412 -22.98 16.27 -3.66
CA PHE A 412 -23.57 17.48 -3.09
C PHE A 412 -24.94 17.71 -3.71
N ASP A 413 -25.98 17.79 -2.88
CA ASP A 413 -27.34 18.06 -3.35
C ASP A 413 -27.56 19.56 -3.64
N GLY A 414 -28.74 19.88 -4.19
CA GLY A 414 -29.12 21.27 -4.52
C GLY A 414 -29.28 22.20 -3.31
N GLU A 415 -29.36 21.65 -2.09
CA GLU A 415 -29.46 22.39 -0.83
C GLU A 415 -28.10 22.56 -0.13
N GLY A 416 -27.03 22.02 -0.71
CA GLY A 416 -25.67 22.09 -0.20
C GLY A 416 -25.34 21.05 0.87
N TRP A 417 -26.10 19.96 0.97
CA TRP A 417 -25.75 18.82 1.81
C TRP A 417 -24.74 17.91 1.12
N LEU A 418 -23.69 17.56 1.86
CA LEU A 418 -22.76 16.51 1.51
C LEU A 418 -23.36 15.15 1.89
N HIS A 419 -23.62 14.31 0.90
CA HIS A 419 -23.91 12.90 1.09
C HIS A 419 -22.62 12.15 1.40
N THR A 420 -22.44 11.77 2.67
CA THR A 420 -21.20 11.11 3.11
C THR A 420 -21.09 9.69 2.59
N GLY A 421 -22.22 9.02 2.32
CA GLY A 421 -22.27 7.60 2.07
C GLY A 421 -21.90 6.74 3.28
N ASP A 422 -21.79 7.32 4.47
CA ASP A 422 -21.59 6.62 5.74
C ASP A 422 -22.94 6.51 6.48
N VAL A 423 -23.19 5.35 7.08
CA VAL A 423 -24.40 5.06 7.87
C VAL A 423 -24.09 5.22 9.35
N GLY A 424 -24.96 5.91 10.06
CA GLY A 424 -24.84 6.05 11.50
C GLY A 424 -26.07 6.71 12.11
N PHE A 425 -25.98 7.00 13.40
CA PHE A 425 -27.03 7.68 14.16
C PHE A 425 -26.42 8.71 15.11
N ILE A 426 -27.23 9.67 15.54
CA ILE A 426 -26.90 10.61 16.61
C ILE A 426 -27.73 10.28 17.84
N ASP A 427 -27.08 10.19 19.00
CA ASP A 427 -27.77 9.95 20.27
C ASP A 427 -28.30 11.23 20.91
N ARG A 428 -29.03 11.08 22.01
CA ARG A 428 -29.62 12.21 22.74
C ARG A 428 -28.59 13.08 23.48
N GLU A 429 -27.36 12.59 23.67
CA GLU A 429 -26.23 13.37 24.20
C GLU A 429 -25.50 14.15 23.08
N GLY A 430 -25.92 13.99 21.81
CA GLY A 430 -25.34 14.69 20.66
C GLY A 430 -24.10 14.00 20.07
N PHE A 431 -23.79 12.76 20.48
CA PHE A 431 -22.70 11.97 19.93
C PHE A 431 -23.16 11.21 18.69
N ILE A 432 -22.29 11.19 17.68
CA ILE A 432 -22.51 10.43 16.45
C ILE A 432 -21.76 9.11 16.54
N THR A 433 -22.42 8.03 16.13
CA THR A 433 -21.82 6.70 15.97
C THR A 433 -21.93 6.27 14.52
N ILE A 434 -20.80 5.90 13.91
CA ILE A 434 -20.75 5.37 12.54
C ILE A 434 -20.86 3.86 12.61
N THR A 435 -21.85 3.30 11.95
CA THR A 435 -22.09 1.85 11.92
C THR A 435 -21.60 1.20 10.64
N ASP A 436 -21.64 1.90 9.49
CA ASP A 436 -21.30 1.29 8.19
C ASP A 436 -21.02 2.28 7.06
N ARG A 437 -20.73 1.78 5.84
CA ARG A 437 -20.70 2.52 4.58
C ARG A 437 -21.69 2.00 3.55
N ILE A 438 -22.53 2.87 3.00
CA ILE A 438 -23.56 2.55 2.00
C ILE A 438 -22.97 1.85 0.77
N LYS A 439 -21.83 2.34 0.25
CA LYS A 439 -21.17 1.76 -0.94
C LYS A 439 -20.48 0.43 -0.67
N GLU A 440 -20.29 0.08 0.61
CA GLU A 440 -19.64 -1.15 1.04
C GLU A 440 -20.66 -2.16 1.59
N MET A 441 -21.89 -1.70 1.89
CA MET A 441 -23.00 -2.51 2.37
C MET A 441 -23.34 -3.64 1.41
N ILE A 442 -23.39 -4.85 1.95
CA ILE A 442 -23.67 -6.08 1.21
C ILE A 442 -25.18 -6.30 1.21
N LYS A 443 -25.79 -6.45 0.04
CA LYS A 443 -27.24 -6.58 -0.10
C LYS A 443 -27.66 -8.04 -0.18
N VAL A 444 -27.91 -8.66 0.97
CA VAL A 444 -28.36 -10.05 1.08
C VAL A 444 -29.88 -10.11 1.08
N LYS A 445 -30.50 -10.61 0.00
CA LYS A 445 -31.96 -10.68 -0.18
C LYS A 445 -32.66 -9.32 -0.01
N GLY A 446 -32.00 -8.24 -0.44
CA GLY A 446 -32.48 -6.87 -0.28
C GLY A 446 -32.28 -6.27 1.13
N ILE A 447 -31.73 -7.03 2.08
CA ILE A 447 -31.37 -6.56 3.42
C ILE A 447 -29.91 -6.11 3.41
N GLY A 448 -29.65 -4.91 3.95
CA GLY A 448 -28.30 -4.38 4.10
C GLY A 448 -27.53 -5.08 5.21
N VAL A 449 -26.36 -5.62 4.88
CA VAL A 449 -25.41 -6.24 5.81
C VAL A 449 -24.15 -5.40 5.83
N SER A 450 -23.76 -4.96 7.02
CA SER A 450 -22.54 -4.19 7.21
C SER A 450 -21.31 -5.10 7.21
N PRO A 451 -20.32 -4.86 6.31
CA PRO A 451 -19.02 -5.52 6.42
C PRO A 451 -18.32 -5.18 7.74
N ALA A 452 -18.39 -3.92 8.18
CA ALA A 452 -17.69 -3.47 9.39
C ALA A 452 -18.18 -4.21 10.64
N GLU A 453 -19.48 -4.48 10.75
CA GLU A 453 -20.04 -5.28 11.85
C GLU A 453 -19.50 -6.73 11.88
N LEU A 454 -19.29 -7.33 10.70
CA LEU A 454 -18.75 -8.69 10.59
C LEU A 454 -17.24 -8.72 10.81
N GLU A 455 -16.54 -7.68 10.36
CA GLU A 455 -15.11 -7.47 10.60
C GLU A 455 -14.83 -7.31 12.09
N ASP A 456 -15.57 -6.43 12.77
CA ASP A 456 -15.46 -6.20 14.21
C ASP A 456 -15.64 -7.49 15.01
N LEU A 457 -16.67 -8.27 14.66
CA LEU A 457 -16.91 -9.57 15.27
C LEU A 457 -15.73 -10.54 15.07
N LEU A 458 -15.24 -10.68 13.83
CA LEU A 458 -14.16 -11.60 13.49
C LEU A 458 -12.81 -11.17 14.08
N LEU A 459 -12.54 -9.86 14.18
CA LEU A 459 -11.36 -9.32 14.88
C LEU A 459 -11.35 -9.67 16.37
N GLY A 460 -12.52 -9.88 16.97
CA GLY A 460 -12.65 -10.35 18.35
C GLY A 460 -12.23 -11.81 18.57
N ASP A 461 -12.01 -12.60 17.52
CA ASP A 461 -11.55 -13.99 17.65
C ASP A 461 -10.03 -14.06 17.94
N PRO A 462 -9.58 -14.89 18.89
CA PRO A 462 -8.17 -14.94 19.28
C PRO A 462 -7.20 -15.35 18.16
N VAL A 463 -7.65 -16.03 17.10
CA VAL A 463 -6.77 -16.44 15.98
C VAL A 463 -6.61 -15.39 14.89
N VAL A 464 -7.49 -14.37 14.85
CA VAL A 464 -7.56 -13.41 13.75
C VAL A 464 -6.64 -12.23 14.04
N GLU A 465 -5.70 -11.98 13.12
CA GLU A 465 -4.81 -10.81 13.17
C GLU A 465 -5.48 -9.58 12.57
N ASP A 466 -6.09 -9.76 11.39
CA ASP A 466 -6.74 -8.73 10.58
C ASP A 466 -7.80 -9.38 9.68
N VAL A 467 -8.82 -8.62 9.27
CA VAL A 467 -9.93 -9.15 8.47
C VAL A 467 -10.52 -8.08 7.56
N ALA A 468 -11.06 -8.51 6.42
CA ALA A 468 -11.90 -7.70 5.56
C ALA A 468 -13.08 -8.51 5.03
N VAL A 469 -14.29 -7.96 5.03
CA VAL A 469 -15.49 -8.61 4.51
C VAL A 469 -15.95 -7.93 3.22
N THR A 470 -16.21 -8.69 2.16
CA THR A 470 -16.69 -8.12 0.87
C THR A 470 -17.96 -8.79 0.40
N SER A 471 -18.67 -8.14 -0.53
CA SER A 471 -19.79 -8.76 -1.23
C SER A 471 -19.29 -9.64 -2.37
N VAL A 472 -19.89 -10.83 -2.48
CA VAL A 472 -19.73 -11.74 -3.61
C VAL A 472 -21.11 -11.97 -4.25
N PRO A 473 -21.24 -11.93 -5.59
CA PRO A 473 -22.51 -12.21 -6.26
C PRO A 473 -23.04 -13.60 -5.91
N ASP A 474 -24.34 -13.67 -5.63
CA ASP A 474 -25.08 -14.89 -5.32
C ASP A 474 -26.37 -14.95 -6.14
N GLU A 475 -26.64 -16.07 -6.81
CA GLU A 475 -27.81 -16.20 -7.68
C GLU A 475 -29.13 -16.15 -6.89
N TYR A 476 -29.13 -16.55 -5.62
CA TYR A 476 -30.34 -16.65 -4.80
C TYR A 476 -30.51 -15.44 -3.87
N SER A 477 -29.44 -14.97 -3.23
CA SER A 477 -29.49 -13.82 -2.31
C SER A 477 -29.10 -12.48 -2.96
N GLY A 478 -28.73 -12.47 -4.23
CA GLY A 478 -28.19 -11.30 -4.93
C GLY A 478 -26.71 -11.08 -4.58
N GLU A 479 -26.43 -10.79 -3.31
CA GLU A 479 -25.08 -10.78 -2.76
C GLU A 479 -24.99 -11.65 -1.50
N ARG A 480 -23.81 -12.14 -1.18
CA ARG A 480 -23.48 -12.80 0.09
C ARG A 480 -22.16 -12.28 0.68
N PRO A 481 -21.99 -12.28 2.01
CA PRO A 481 -20.75 -11.85 2.65
C PRO A 481 -19.63 -12.91 2.56
N LYS A 482 -18.43 -12.47 2.17
CA LYS A 482 -17.20 -13.27 2.19
C LYS A 482 -16.15 -12.60 3.06
N ALA A 483 -15.51 -13.36 3.95
CA ALA A 483 -14.44 -12.86 4.81
C ALA A 483 -13.05 -13.21 4.24
N TYR A 484 -12.15 -12.24 4.25
CA TYR A 484 -10.72 -12.39 4.01
C TYR A 484 -10.00 -12.26 5.34
N VAL A 485 -9.29 -13.29 5.77
CA VAL A 485 -8.75 -13.40 7.14
C VAL A 485 -7.23 -13.53 7.10
N VAL A 486 -6.54 -12.69 7.88
CA VAL A 486 -5.13 -12.86 8.21
C VAL A 486 -5.06 -13.53 9.57
N VAL A 487 -4.36 -14.66 9.66
CA VAL A 487 -4.18 -15.39 10.92
C VAL A 487 -2.95 -14.89 11.65
N LYS A 488 -3.02 -14.81 12.99
CA LYS A 488 -1.88 -14.41 13.82
C LYS A 488 -0.65 -15.28 13.56
N PRO A 489 0.58 -14.72 13.47
CA PRO A 489 1.79 -15.48 13.15
C PRO A 489 2.04 -16.69 14.05
N GLY A 490 1.77 -16.57 15.37
CA GLY A 490 1.93 -17.67 16.33
C GLY A 490 1.01 -18.86 16.06
N VAL A 491 -0.25 -18.61 15.67
CA VAL A 491 -1.21 -19.66 15.32
C VAL A 491 -0.96 -20.19 13.90
N ARG A 492 -0.59 -19.31 12.96
CA ARG A 492 -0.31 -19.68 11.56
C ARG A 492 0.83 -20.70 11.46
N GLY A 493 1.82 -20.64 12.34
CA GLY A 493 2.93 -21.61 12.39
C GLY A 493 2.52 -23.00 12.91
N GLU A 494 1.42 -23.10 13.65
CA GLU A 494 0.90 -24.36 14.23
C GLU A 494 -0.08 -25.07 13.28
N ILE A 495 -0.64 -24.36 12.31
CA ILE A 495 -1.57 -24.92 11.32
C ILE A 495 -0.77 -25.66 10.24
N SER A 496 -0.85 -26.99 10.26
CA SER A 496 -0.25 -27.86 9.23
C SER A 496 -1.32 -28.68 8.51
N GLY A 497 -1.21 -28.76 7.18
CA GLY A 497 -2.15 -29.50 6.33
C GLY A 497 -3.44 -28.74 6.00
N LEU A 498 -4.12 -29.16 4.92
CA LEU A 498 -5.35 -28.52 4.43
C LEU A 498 -6.49 -28.63 5.44
N ASP A 499 -6.62 -29.78 6.09
CA ASP A 499 -7.75 -30.08 6.98
C ASP A 499 -7.79 -29.12 8.16
N ALA A 500 -6.64 -28.74 8.72
CA ALA A 500 -6.56 -27.75 9.79
C ALA A 500 -7.01 -26.35 9.35
N TRP A 501 -6.74 -25.95 8.10
CA TRP A 501 -7.27 -24.70 7.54
C TRP A 501 -8.78 -24.78 7.30
N VAL A 502 -9.28 -25.93 6.83
CA VAL A 502 -10.72 -26.18 6.64
C VAL A 502 -11.47 -26.08 7.97
N ASP A 503 -10.95 -26.72 9.01
CA ASP A 503 -11.55 -26.71 10.35
C ASP A 503 -11.53 -25.30 10.95
N LEU A 504 -10.44 -24.55 10.74
CA LEU A 504 -10.38 -23.16 11.18
C LEU A 504 -11.41 -22.28 10.48
N GLY A 505 -11.56 -22.41 9.16
CA GLY A 505 -12.57 -21.65 8.42
C GLY A 505 -14.00 -22.00 8.83
N ARG A 506 -14.29 -23.29 9.06
CA ARG A 506 -15.59 -23.74 9.62
C ARG A 506 -15.84 -23.12 10.99
N ARG A 507 -14.85 -23.16 11.87
CA ARG A 507 -14.93 -22.55 13.21
C ARG A 507 -15.25 -21.06 13.13
N LEU A 508 -14.62 -20.31 12.23
CA LEU A 508 -14.89 -18.88 12.04
C LEU A 508 -16.28 -18.62 11.47
N ILE A 509 -16.76 -19.47 10.55
CA ILE A 509 -18.13 -19.38 10.03
C ILE A 509 -19.14 -19.65 11.14
N ASP A 510 -18.93 -20.70 11.94
CA ASP A 510 -19.82 -21.05 13.04
C ASP A 510 -19.79 -19.99 14.15
N TYR A 511 -18.63 -19.39 14.42
CA TYR A 511 -18.50 -18.25 15.33
C TYR A 511 -19.36 -17.04 14.92
N VAL A 512 -19.44 -16.75 13.61
CA VAL A 512 -20.36 -15.72 13.09
C VAL A 512 -21.82 -16.17 13.21
N ARG A 513 -22.12 -17.44 12.95
CA ARG A 513 -23.49 -17.99 13.01
C ARG A 513 -24.08 -17.97 14.41
N GLU A 514 -23.28 -18.27 15.42
CA GLU A 514 -23.69 -18.25 16.83
C GLU A 514 -24.03 -16.83 17.30
N LYS A 515 -23.35 -15.81 16.76
CA LYS A 515 -23.43 -14.43 17.25
C LYS A 515 -24.26 -13.49 16.37
N LYS A 516 -24.60 -13.88 15.15
CA LYS A 516 -25.32 -13.03 14.18
C LYS A 516 -26.51 -13.74 13.54
N VAL A 517 -27.49 -12.93 13.15
CA VAL A 517 -28.71 -13.38 12.46
C VAL A 517 -28.42 -13.89 11.04
N ARG A 518 -29.28 -14.79 10.54
CA ARG A 518 -29.03 -15.60 9.33
C ARG A 518 -28.61 -14.83 8.08
N HIS A 519 -29.17 -13.66 7.83
CA HIS A 519 -28.83 -12.86 6.63
C HIS A 519 -27.44 -12.22 6.72
N LYS A 520 -26.78 -12.22 7.89
CA LYS A 520 -25.42 -11.70 8.10
C LYS A 520 -24.35 -12.80 8.14
N TRP A 521 -24.72 -14.07 7.97
CA TRP A 521 -23.75 -15.16 8.01
C TRP A 521 -22.74 -15.02 6.88
N ILE A 522 -21.47 -15.22 7.20
CA ILE A 522 -20.43 -15.42 6.19
C ILE A 522 -20.51 -16.87 5.70
N GLU A 523 -20.45 -17.06 4.38
CA GLU A 523 -20.51 -18.41 3.79
C GLU A 523 -19.16 -18.87 3.22
N GLU A 524 -18.21 -17.94 3.16
CA GLU A 524 -16.91 -18.13 2.56
C GLU A 524 -15.83 -17.40 3.36
N VAL A 525 -14.76 -18.12 3.67
CA VAL A 525 -13.55 -17.59 4.31
C VAL A 525 -12.37 -17.83 3.39
N GLU A 526 -11.63 -16.77 3.11
CA GLU A 526 -10.39 -16.80 2.34
C GLU A 526 -9.21 -16.36 3.20
N PHE A 527 -8.21 -17.22 3.36
CA PHE A 527 -7.02 -16.85 4.14
C PHE A 527 -6.00 -16.12 3.26
N VAL A 528 -5.58 -14.94 3.70
CA VAL A 528 -4.65 -14.06 2.98
C VAL A 528 -3.47 -13.65 3.86
N GLU A 529 -2.37 -13.23 3.23
CA GLU A 529 -1.18 -12.81 3.97
C GLU A 529 -1.32 -11.41 4.58
N GLU A 530 -1.99 -10.51 3.87
CA GLU A 530 -2.25 -9.14 4.31
C GLU A 530 -3.57 -8.63 3.74
N ILE A 531 -4.23 -7.72 4.48
CA ILE A 531 -5.37 -6.97 3.99
C ILE A 531 -4.86 -5.71 3.27
N PRO A 532 -5.17 -5.50 1.98
CA PRO A 532 -4.71 -4.33 1.25
C PRO A 532 -5.41 -3.09 1.81
N LYS A 533 -4.62 -2.16 2.36
CA LYS A 533 -5.10 -0.90 2.96
C LYS A 533 -4.48 0.31 2.27
N SER A 534 -5.22 1.42 2.20
CA SER A 534 -4.69 2.70 1.72
C SER A 534 -3.64 3.24 2.69
N ALA A 535 -2.92 4.28 2.27
CA ALA A 535 -2.01 5.02 3.16
C ALA A 535 -2.68 5.62 4.41
N SER A 536 -4.00 5.74 4.44
CA SER A 536 -4.80 6.20 5.59
C SER A 536 -5.39 5.07 6.44
N GLY A 537 -5.05 3.80 6.14
CA GLY A 537 -5.55 2.62 6.85
C GLY A 537 -6.92 2.10 6.38
N LYS A 538 -7.49 2.66 5.31
CA LYS A 538 -8.79 2.23 4.77
C LYS A 538 -8.65 0.95 3.95
N ILE A 539 -9.49 -0.06 4.20
CA ILE A 539 -9.51 -1.32 3.44
C ILE A 539 -9.82 -1.05 1.95
N LEU A 540 -8.95 -1.52 1.06
CA LEU A 540 -9.11 -1.42 -0.39
C LEU A 540 -9.90 -2.63 -0.92
N ARG A 541 -11.19 -2.71 -0.58
CA ARG A 541 -12.08 -3.84 -0.95
C ARG A 541 -12.11 -4.15 -2.45
N ARG A 542 -11.89 -3.14 -3.31
CA ARG A 542 -11.75 -3.33 -4.76
C ARG A 542 -10.58 -4.25 -5.08
N VAL A 543 -9.42 -4.04 -4.47
CA VAL A 543 -8.23 -4.89 -4.68
C VAL A 543 -8.54 -6.33 -4.27
N LEU A 544 -9.24 -6.54 -3.15
CA LEU A 544 -9.68 -7.88 -2.73
C LEU A 544 -10.65 -8.54 -3.73
N ARG A 545 -11.64 -7.79 -4.24
CA ARG A 545 -12.58 -8.28 -5.27
C ARG A 545 -11.91 -8.57 -6.61
N ASP A 546 -11.01 -7.70 -7.05
CA ASP A 546 -10.25 -7.84 -8.30
C ASP A 546 -9.24 -9.00 -8.18
N GLN A 547 -8.62 -9.19 -7.01
CA GLN A 547 -7.78 -10.34 -6.68
C GLN A 547 -8.57 -11.66 -6.77
N GLY A 548 -9.80 -11.68 -6.26
CA GLY A 548 -10.73 -12.81 -6.40
C GLY A 548 -11.10 -13.14 -7.86
N ARG A 549 -11.08 -12.15 -8.77
CA ARG A 549 -11.32 -12.34 -10.22
C ARG A 549 -10.06 -12.74 -11.01
N SER A 550 -8.88 -12.34 -10.55
CA SER A 550 -7.58 -12.59 -11.21
C SER A 550 -6.97 -13.98 -10.98
N GLY A 551 -7.68 -14.88 -10.29
CA GLY A 551 -7.26 -16.28 -10.13
C GLY A 551 -6.03 -16.49 -9.23
N ARG A 552 -5.70 -15.55 -8.34
CA ARG A 552 -4.65 -15.73 -7.32
C ARG A 552 -5.04 -16.84 -6.33
N LYS A 553 -4.03 -17.57 -5.85
CA LYS A 553 -4.15 -18.81 -5.06
C LYS A 553 -4.21 -18.49 -3.56
N ASN A 554 -5.43 -18.44 -3.01
CA ASN A 554 -5.69 -18.40 -1.57
C ASN A 554 -6.53 -19.64 -1.19
N VAL A 555 -6.50 -20.09 0.08
CA VAL A 555 -7.40 -21.15 0.56
C VAL A 555 -8.79 -20.56 0.65
N ILE A 556 -9.70 -20.99 -0.23
CA ILE A 556 -11.09 -20.55 -0.26
C ILE A 556 -11.97 -21.70 0.23
N LEU A 557 -12.69 -21.47 1.32
CA LEU A 557 -13.61 -22.46 1.89
C LEU A 557 -15.04 -22.05 1.62
N HIS A 558 -15.80 -22.84 0.87
CA HIS A 558 -17.25 -22.69 0.79
C HIS A 558 -17.95 -23.71 1.69
N LEU A 559 -19.03 -23.28 2.36
CA LEU A 559 -19.84 -24.13 3.24
C LEU A 559 -20.31 -25.48 2.65
N TYR A 560 -20.34 -25.63 1.33
CA TYR A 560 -20.80 -26.84 0.65
C TYR A 560 -19.83 -27.43 -0.40
N LYS A 561 -18.63 -26.85 -0.59
CA LYS A 561 -17.56 -27.35 -1.48
C LYS A 561 -16.20 -26.81 -1.03
N VAL A 562 -15.17 -27.67 -1.02
CA VAL A 562 -13.78 -27.22 -0.90
C VAL A 562 -13.22 -27.04 -2.31
N ASP A 563 -12.93 -25.80 -2.71
CA ASP A 563 -12.26 -25.52 -3.99
C ASP A 563 -10.77 -25.23 -3.69
N VAL A 564 -9.96 -26.28 -3.77
CA VAL A 564 -8.55 -26.22 -3.35
C VAL A 564 -7.70 -25.65 -4.48
N ARG A 565 -7.54 -24.32 -4.53
CA ARG A 565 -6.47 -23.67 -5.30
C ARG A 565 -5.20 -23.54 -4.46
N MET A 566 -4.67 -24.65 -3.96
CA MET A 566 -3.51 -24.62 -3.07
C MET A 566 -2.20 -24.61 -3.86
N GLN A 567 -1.35 -23.64 -3.57
CA GLN A 567 0.10 -23.86 -3.54
C GLN A 567 0.59 -23.33 -2.21
N ILE A 568 1.22 -24.21 -1.43
CA ILE A 568 1.92 -23.86 -0.20
C ILE A 568 3.07 -22.94 -0.58
N TYR A 569 2.96 -21.65 -0.26
CA TYR A 569 4.10 -20.74 -0.32
C TYR A 569 4.89 -20.87 0.99
N HIS A 570 5.92 -21.72 0.99
CA HIS A 570 7.10 -21.43 1.77
C HIS A 570 7.94 -20.43 0.97
N ILE A 571 7.79 -19.14 1.24
CA ILE A 571 8.84 -18.17 0.92
C ILE A 571 9.80 -18.18 2.12
N LEU A 572 10.87 -18.97 2.02
CA LEU A 572 12.10 -18.59 2.70
C LEU A 572 12.77 -17.50 1.86
N PRO A 573 13.36 -16.47 2.47
CA PRO A 573 14.27 -15.60 1.75
C PRO A 573 15.46 -16.44 1.26
N TYR A 574 15.86 -16.30 0.00
CA TYR A 574 17.19 -16.74 -0.40
C TYR A 574 18.20 -15.66 -0.01
N PRO A 575 19.21 -15.97 0.80
CA PRO A 575 20.39 -15.12 0.90
C PRO A 575 21.05 -15.03 -0.48
N ASP A 576 21.49 -13.83 -0.83
CA ASP A 576 22.55 -13.66 -1.80
C ASP A 576 23.83 -14.28 -1.23
N GLU A 577 24.33 -15.36 -1.81
CA GLU A 577 25.76 -15.66 -1.80
C GLU A 577 26.20 -16.07 -3.22
N PRO A 578 27.07 -15.28 -3.86
CA PRO A 578 28.06 -15.81 -4.78
C PRO A 578 29.26 -16.35 -3.98
N HIS A 579 30.02 -17.26 -4.61
CA HIS A 579 31.36 -17.79 -4.27
C HIS A 579 31.44 -19.28 -3.87
N GLY A 580 31.57 -20.14 -4.90
CA GLY A 580 32.45 -21.32 -4.94
C GLY A 580 32.47 -22.28 -3.74
N ALA A 581 31.42 -23.08 -3.54
CA ALA A 581 31.44 -24.30 -2.74
C ALA A 581 30.25 -25.20 -3.09
N LEU A 582 30.37 -26.52 -2.87
CA LEU A 582 29.30 -27.53 -3.03
C LEU A 582 27.96 -27.04 -2.48
N ILE A 583 26.88 -27.14 -3.25
CA ILE A 583 25.53 -26.79 -2.77
C ILE A 583 25.01 -28.00 -1.98
N PRO A 584 24.97 -27.98 -0.64
CA PRO A 584 24.53 -29.14 0.12
C PRO A 584 23.00 -29.14 0.16
N ASN A 585 22.40 -30.22 -0.34
CA ASN A 585 21.00 -30.61 -0.14
C ASN A 585 19.95 -29.49 -0.30
N ILE A 586 19.66 -29.12 -1.55
CA ILE A 586 18.42 -28.41 -1.87
C ILE A 586 17.25 -29.35 -1.52
N PRO A 587 16.20 -28.90 -0.81
CA PRO A 587 15.07 -29.75 -0.44
C PRO A 587 14.51 -30.44 -1.70
N LEU A 588 14.33 -31.76 -1.61
CA LEU A 588 13.91 -32.70 -2.66
C LEU A 588 12.56 -32.38 -3.34
N TRP A 589 12.01 -31.17 -3.22
CA TRP A 589 10.76 -30.74 -3.84
C TRP A 589 10.76 -29.24 -4.21
N ARG A 590 11.88 -28.53 -4.02
CA ARG A 590 11.98 -27.09 -4.31
C ARG A 590 12.63 -26.86 -5.68
N PRO A 591 12.01 -26.03 -6.54
CA PRO A 591 12.63 -25.60 -7.78
C PRO A 591 14.00 -24.95 -7.54
N TRP A 592 14.99 -25.34 -8.34
CA TRP A 592 16.31 -24.72 -8.30
C TRP A 592 16.26 -23.26 -8.78
N SER A 593 17.07 -22.40 -8.16
CA SER A 593 17.06 -20.95 -8.39
C SER A 593 17.44 -20.59 -9.82
N TYR A 594 16.77 -19.61 -10.43
CA TYR A 594 17.10 -19.12 -11.77
C TYR A 594 18.49 -18.48 -11.86
N LYS A 595 19.01 -17.93 -10.74
CA LYS A 595 20.32 -17.24 -10.70
C LYS A 595 21.49 -18.20 -10.99
N THR A 596 21.26 -19.51 -10.91
CA THR A 596 22.27 -20.54 -11.17
C THR A 596 22.24 -21.06 -12.60
N TRP A 597 21.48 -20.44 -13.52
CA TRP A 597 21.34 -20.87 -14.92
C TRP A 597 21.97 -19.88 -15.91
N THR A 598 22.49 -20.42 -17.01
CA THR A 598 23.07 -19.69 -18.13
C THR A 598 22.75 -20.38 -19.46
N SER A 599 22.75 -19.62 -20.57
CA SER A 599 22.51 -20.16 -21.92
C SER A 599 23.83 -20.52 -22.63
N ASP A 600 23.84 -21.65 -23.33
CA ASP A 600 24.91 -22.06 -24.25
C ASP A 600 24.30 -22.57 -25.56
N ASP A 601 24.55 -21.81 -26.62
CA ASP A 601 24.01 -22.04 -27.95
C ASP A 601 25.14 -22.42 -28.90
N ARG A 602 24.96 -23.51 -29.65
CA ARG A 602 25.95 -23.93 -30.66
C ARG A 602 25.28 -24.50 -31.89
N VAL A 603 25.78 -24.07 -33.04
CA VAL A 603 25.29 -24.56 -34.33
C VAL A 603 26.47 -24.77 -35.28
N ARG A 604 26.38 -25.80 -36.12
CA ARG A 604 27.32 -26.03 -37.23
C ARG A 604 26.64 -25.67 -38.54
N GLY A 605 26.89 -24.46 -39.03
CA GLY A 605 26.21 -23.91 -40.21
C GLY A 605 24.78 -23.48 -39.87
N GLY A 606 24.53 -22.18 -39.89
CA GLY A 606 23.27 -21.57 -39.44
C GLY A 606 23.45 -20.64 -38.25
N SER A 607 22.34 -20.32 -37.56
CA SER A 607 22.32 -19.40 -36.41
C SER A 607 21.55 -20.01 -35.23
N SER A 608 21.99 -19.71 -34.00
CA SER A 608 21.30 -20.15 -32.78
C SER A 608 21.29 -19.00 -31.79
N HIS A 609 20.11 -18.69 -31.24
CA HIS A 609 19.95 -17.72 -30.18
C HIS A 609 18.88 -18.17 -29.22
N SER A 610 19.25 -18.32 -27.95
CA SER A 610 18.36 -18.62 -26.85
C SER A 610 18.52 -17.60 -25.74
N SER A 611 17.40 -17.36 -25.07
CA SER A 611 17.30 -16.39 -24.00
C SER A 611 16.53 -16.97 -22.83
N LEU A 612 16.76 -16.37 -21.67
CA LEU A 612 16.15 -16.75 -20.41
C LEU A 612 15.32 -15.58 -19.92
N THR A 613 14.01 -15.78 -19.80
CA THR A 613 13.09 -14.77 -19.25
C THR A 613 12.51 -15.29 -17.94
N ILE A 614 12.52 -14.44 -16.90
CA ILE A 614 12.00 -14.77 -15.58
C ILE A 614 10.55 -14.31 -15.50
N LEU A 615 9.65 -15.23 -15.18
CA LEU A 615 8.24 -14.91 -14.96
C LEU A 615 8.00 -14.51 -13.50
N PRO A 616 6.95 -13.73 -13.17
CA PRO A 616 6.68 -13.23 -11.82
C PRO A 616 6.53 -14.30 -10.72
N ASN A 617 6.44 -15.58 -11.10
CA ASN A 617 6.35 -16.74 -10.22
C ASN A 617 7.68 -17.49 -10.06
N ASN A 618 8.82 -16.90 -10.45
CA ASN A 618 10.16 -17.49 -10.45
C ASN A 618 10.34 -18.76 -11.33
N THR A 619 9.43 -19.01 -12.26
CA THR A 619 9.67 -20.01 -13.32
C THR A 619 10.51 -19.43 -14.44
N VAL A 620 11.27 -20.30 -15.09
CA VAL A 620 12.19 -19.92 -16.15
C VAL A 620 11.54 -20.21 -17.50
N LEU A 621 11.44 -19.17 -18.35
CA LEU A 621 11.05 -19.31 -19.74
C LEU A 621 12.32 -19.48 -20.58
N PHE A 622 12.51 -20.68 -21.13
CA PHE A 622 13.52 -21.00 -22.13
C PHE A 622 12.93 -20.81 -23.51
N HIS A 623 13.35 -19.76 -24.21
CA HIS A 623 12.85 -19.48 -25.54
C HIS A 623 13.94 -18.97 -26.47
N GLY A 624 13.80 -19.24 -27.76
CA GLY A 624 14.84 -18.91 -28.72
C GLY A 624 14.54 -19.39 -30.12
N HIS A 625 15.50 -19.18 -31.01
CA HIS A 625 15.49 -19.59 -32.40
C HIS A 625 16.73 -20.41 -32.71
N LEU A 626 16.54 -21.57 -33.34
CA LEU A 626 17.63 -22.45 -33.79
C LEU A 626 17.42 -22.74 -35.28
N ASP A 627 18.36 -22.28 -36.09
CA ASP A 627 18.36 -22.38 -37.55
C ASP A 627 19.58 -23.19 -38.03
N ILE A 628 19.32 -24.29 -38.73
CA ILE A 628 20.34 -25.20 -39.28
C ILE A 628 20.31 -25.26 -40.82
N THR A 629 19.57 -24.36 -41.47
CA THR A 629 19.19 -24.47 -42.90
C THR A 629 20.35 -24.30 -43.88
N THR A 630 21.49 -23.76 -43.46
CA THR A 630 22.54 -23.34 -44.41
C THR A 630 23.64 -24.34 -44.75
N LEU A 631 23.79 -25.49 -44.06
CA LEU A 631 24.81 -26.50 -44.43
C LEU A 631 24.48 -27.94 -43.96
N GLY A 632 23.19 -28.31 -43.85
CA GLY A 632 22.75 -29.66 -43.47
C GLY A 632 23.27 -30.12 -42.10
N GLY A 633 23.57 -29.17 -41.21
CA GLY A 633 24.32 -29.40 -39.98
C GLY A 633 23.48 -29.65 -38.74
N ALA A 634 24.14 -30.08 -37.68
CA ALA A 634 23.55 -30.28 -36.36
C ALA A 634 23.65 -29.02 -35.51
N GLY A 635 22.58 -28.69 -34.80
CA GLY A 635 22.51 -27.53 -33.91
C GLY A 635 21.88 -27.88 -32.57
N PHE A 636 22.25 -27.13 -31.53
CA PHE A 636 21.59 -27.20 -30.24
C PHE A 636 21.54 -25.83 -29.55
N ALA A 637 20.50 -25.64 -28.76
CA ALA A 637 20.40 -24.58 -27.78
C ALA A 637 20.18 -25.22 -26.42
N SER A 638 20.86 -24.73 -25.40
CA SER A 638 20.76 -25.30 -24.06
C SER A 638 20.72 -24.22 -23.00
N GLN A 639 19.85 -24.43 -22.01
CA GLN A 639 19.99 -23.79 -20.71
C GLN A 639 20.64 -24.78 -19.78
N ARG A 640 21.66 -24.33 -19.09
CA ARG A 640 22.42 -25.15 -18.15
C ARG A 640 22.73 -24.39 -16.89
N THR A 641 22.98 -25.13 -15.83
CA THR A 641 23.49 -24.54 -14.60
C THR A 641 24.91 -24.00 -14.78
N THR A 642 25.32 -23.02 -13.96
CA THR A 642 26.67 -22.45 -14.00
C THR A 642 27.72 -23.48 -13.58
N ASP A 643 28.93 -23.35 -14.14
CA ASP A 643 30.00 -24.37 -14.06
C ASP A 643 30.72 -24.40 -12.71
N ASP A 644 30.46 -23.43 -11.83
CA ASP A 644 31.06 -23.26 -10.50
C ASP A 644 30.31 -24.00 -9.38
N LEU A 645 29.20 -24.67 -9.73
CA LEU A 645 28.31 -25.33 -8.77
C LEU A 645 28.40 -26.86 -8.88
N SER A 646 28.02 -27.52 -7.79
CA SER A 646 27.97 -28.98 -7.69
C SER A 646 26.78 -29.40 -6.84
N TRP A 647 26.07 -30.44 -7.28
CA TRP A 647 24.86 -30.98 -6.67
C TRP A 647 25.09 -32.42 -6.19
N ASP A 648 24.61 -32.69 -4.97
CA ASP A 648 24.46 -34.06 -4.46
C ASP A 648 23.00 -34.48 -4.65
N LEU A 649 22.79 -35.51 -5.48
CA LEU A 649 21.52 -36.14 -5.82
C LEU A 649 21.46 -37.59 -5.31
N SER A 650 22.38 -38.01 -4.44
CA SER A 650 22.46 -39.41 -3.99
C SER A 650 21.21 -39.88 -3.23
N ASP A 651 20.47 -38.96 -2.62
CA ASP A 651 19.22 -39.24 -1.91
C ASP A 651 17.94 -39.01 -2.75
N ALA A 652 18.08 -38.73 -4.05
CA ALA A 652 16.96 -38.49 -4.97
C ALA A 652 16.62 -39.74 -5.81
N ASP A 653 15.33 -40.00 -6.03
CA ASP A 653 14.87 -41.04 -6.96
C ASP A 653 14.83 -40.52 -8.42
N GLY A 654 14.71 -39.20 -8.58
CA GLY A 654 14.51 -38.59 -9.88
C GLY A 654 14.51 -37.06 -9.85
N LEU A 655 14.30 -36.48 -11.03
CA LEU A 655 14.08 -35.06 -11.25
C LEU A 655 12.67 -34.82 -11.78
N GLU A 656 11.99 -33.83 -11.21
CA GLU A 656 10.67 -33.37 -11.62
C GLU A 656 10.80 -32.03 -12.35
N LEU A 657 10.27 -31.97 -13.57
CA LEU A 657 10.17 -30.77 -14.37
C LEU A 657 8.71 -30.31 -14.41
N GLY A 658 8.42 -29.19 -13.75
CA GLY A 658 7.11 -28.53 -13.81
C GLY A 658 7.01 -27.69 -15.07
N ILE A 659 6.15 -28.06 -16.01
CA ILE A 659 6.00 -27.39 -17.31
C ILE A 659 4.73 -26.54 -17.31
N ALA A 660 4.88 -25.22 -17.38
CA ALA A 660 3.75 -24.28 -17.36
C ALA A 660 3.23 -23.92 -18.77
N GLY A 661 4.03 -24.16 -19.81
CA GLY A 661 3.70 -23.95 -21.22
C GLY A 661 4.73 -24.64 -22.13
N SER A 662 4.29 -25.21 -23.25
CA SER A 662 5.12 -26.00 -24.15
C SER A 662 4.78 -25.75 -25.61
N ASP A 663 5.78 -25.85 -26.48
CA ASP A 663 5.69 -25.78 -27.94
C ASP A 663 5.55 -27.18 -28.62
N GLY A 664 5.37 -28.24 -27.84
CA GLY A 664 5.20 -29.62 -28.34
C GLY A 664 6.48 -30.29 -28.87
N LYS A 665 7.65 -29.67 -28.72
CA LYS A 665 8.93 -30.21 -29.22
C LYS A 665 9.57 -31.21 -28.26
N VAL A 666 10.56 -31.96 -28.77
CA VAL A 666 11.32 -32.89 -27.94
C VAL A 666 12.52 -32.17 -27.33
N TYR A 667 12.59 -32.21 -26.01
CA TYR A 667 13.69 -31.70 -25.21
C TYR A 667 14.45 -32.84 -24.54
N THR A 668 15.72 -32.59 -24.24
CA THR A 668 16.60 -33.53 -23.56
C THR A 668 17.04 -32.92 -22.24
N LEU A 669 16.79 -33.65 -21.15
CA LEU A 669 17.41 -33.39 -19.85
C LEU A 669 18.79 -34.06 -19.83
N ILE A 670 19.82 -33.32 -19.42
CA ILE A 670 21.20 -33.82 -19.36
C ILE A 670 21.81 -33.60 -17.98
N LEU A 671 22.47 -34.62 -17.44
CA LEU A 671 23.31 -34.53 -16.25
C LEU A 671 24.77 -34.86 -16.60
N LYS A 672 25.71 -34.18 -15.92
CA LYS A 672 27.14 -34.48 -15.93
C LYS A 672 27.71 -34.40 -14.53
N ASP A 673 28.50 -35.37 -14.15
CA ASP A 673 29.33 -35.41 -12.93
C ASP A 673 30.77 -34.92 -13.15
N LYS A 674 31.22 -34.86 -14.41
CA LYS A 674 32.57 -34.45 -14.77
C LYS A 674 32.59 -33.39 -15.85
N LEU A 675 33.28 -32.29 -15.54
CA LEU A 675 33.65 -31.23 -16.49
C LEU A 675 35.18 -31.23 -16.66
N LEU A 676 35.63 -31.16 -17.91
CA LEU A 676 37.06 -31.02 -18.22
C LEU A 676 37.39 -29.54 -18.48
N PRO A 677 38.64 -29.10 -18.20
CA PRO A 677 39.08 -27.75 -18.53
C PRO A 677 38.78 -27.40 -19.99
N ARG A 678 38.30 -26.17 -20.21
CA ARG A 678 38.03 -25.66 -21.56
C ARG A 678 39.32 -25.68 -22.39
N ARG A 679 39.15 -25.89 -23.69
CA ARG A 679 40.25 -25.77 -24.65
C ARG A 679 40.71 -24.30 -24.74
N PRO A 680 41.92 -24.04 -25.25
CA PRO A 680 42.43 -22.67 -25.42
C PRO A 680 41.54 -21.78 -26.29
N ASP A 681 40.77 -22.37 -27.22
CA ASP A 681 39.78 -21.69 -28.05
C ASP A 681 38.44 -21.41 -27.31
N GLY A 682 38.42 -21.59 -25.99
CA GLY A 682 37.25 -21.41 -25.13
C GLY A 682 36.22 -22.54 -25.20
N ARG A 683 36.42 -23.57 -26.05
CA ARG A 683 35.44 -24.64 -26.26
C ARG A 683 35.53 -25.73 -25.18
N GLU A 684 34.38 -26.16 -24.72
CA GLU A 684 34.28 -27.27 -23.76
C GLU A 684 34.70 -28.61 -24.39
N ARG A 685 35.46 -29.41 -23.64
CA ARG A 685 35.82 -30.78 -24.04
C ARG A 685 34.66 -31.74 -23.74
N SER A 686 34.40 -32.69 -24.64
CA SER A 686 33.32 -33.67 -24.49
C SER A 686 33.63 -34.68 -23.38
N THR A 687 32.66 -34.93 -22.51
CA THR A 687 32.62 -35.95 -21.46
C THR A 687 31.37 -36.83 -21.64
N ILE A 688 31.28 -37.95 -20.91
CA ILE A 688 30.05 -38.74 -20.82
C ILE A 688 28.94 -37.84 -20.24
N SER A 689 27.72 -38.00 -20.76
CA SER A 689 26.52 -37.26 -20.36
C SER A 689 25.36 -38.22 -20.21
N TRP A 690 24.53 -38.04 -19.18
CA TRP A 690 23.36 -38.88 -18.92
C TRP A 690 22.12 -38.16 -19.37
N GLU A 691 21.39 -38.73 -20.33
CA GLU A 691 20.37 -38.04 -21.10
C GLU A 691 19.00 -38.72 -20.99
N TYR A 692 17.94 -37.92 -20.95
CA TYR A 692 16.54 -38.37 -21.06
C TYR A 692 15.75 -37.46 -21.99
N ASN A 693 15.13 -38.02 -23.01
CA ASN A 693 14.31 -37.29 -23.97
C ASN A 693 12.84 -37.26 -23.51
N PHE A 694 12.23 -36.09 -23.53
CA PHE A 694 10.83 -35.92 -23.20
C PHE A 694 10.13 -34.95 -24.14
N ARG A 695 8.83 -35.15 -24.34
CA ARG A 695 7.96 -34.22 -25.06
C ARG A 695 6.95 -33.64 -24.06
N PRO A 696 6.92 -32.34 -23.80
CA PRO A 696 6.00 -31.77 -22.83
C PRO A 696 4.59 -31.62 -23.41
N ALA A 697 3.56 -31.85 -22.59
CA ALA A 697 2.17 -31.51 -22.89
C ALA A 697 1.78 -30.19 -22.20
N GLU A 698 0.71 -29.52 -22.65
CA GLU A 698 0.26 -28.26 -22.04
C GLU A 698 -0.08 -28.45 -20.55
N LYS A 699 0.61 -27.72 -19.67
CA LYS A 699 0.51 -27.77 -18.20
C LYS A 699 0.69 -29.18 -17.60
N ALA A 700 1.86 -29.77 -17.82
CA ALA A 700 2.23 -31.10 -17.32
C ALA A 700 3.40 -31.08 -16.33
N VAL A 701 3.51 -32.13 -15.54
CA VAL A 701 4.68 -32.42 -14.71
C VAL A 701 5.40 -33.62 -15.32
N VAL A 702 6.68 -33.46 -15.69
CA VAL A 702 7.51 -34.53 -16.24
C VAL A 702 8.40 -35.06 -15.13
N ARG A 703 8.26 -36.34 -14.77
CA ARG A 703 9.10 -37.00 -13.77
C ARG A 703 10.08 -37.93 -14.47
N VAL A 704 11.37 -37.66 -14.31
CA VAL A 704 12.47 -38.46 -14.85
C VAL A 704 13.14 -39.19 -13.70
N LYS A 705 13.11 -40.52 -13.68
CA LYS A 705 13.88 -41.27 -12.68
C LYS A 705 15.35 -41.27 -13.06
N LEU A 706 16.25 -41.22 -12.09
CA LEU A 706 17.70 -41.22 -12.37
C LEU A 706 18.14 -42.49 -13.11
N GLY A 707 17.50 -43.63 -12.84
CA GLY A 707 17.76 -44.90 -13.54
C GLY A 707 17.26 -44.94 -15.00
N ASP A 708 16.41 -44.00 -15.42
CA ASP A 708 15.93 -43.93 -16.81
C ASP A 708 16.88 -43.12 -17.71
N LEU A 709 17.90 -42.47 -17.14
CA LEU A 709 18.91 -41.73 -17.90
C LEU A 709 19.84 -42.71 -18.64
N ARG A 710 20.12 -42.44 -19.91
CA ARG A 710 21.07 -43.23 -20.71
C ARG A 710 22.41 -42.52 -20.82
N ALA A 711 23.50 -43.26 -20.62
CA ALA A 711 24.84 -42.73 -20.76
C ALA A 711 25.16 -42.52 -22.25
N THR A 712 25.63 -41.33 -22.59
CA THR A 712 25.94 -40.96 -23.97
C THR A 712 27.28 -40.24 -24.08
N TYR A 713 27.98 -40.44 -25.19
CA TYR A 713 29.12 -39.64 -25.60
C TYR A 713 28.81 -38.94 -26.91
N ARG A 714 28.73 -37.60 -26.88
CA ARG A 714 28.35 -36.78 -28.04
C ARG A 714 27.01 -37.20 -28.67
N GLY A 715 26.03 -37.57 -27.83
CA GLY A 715 24.68 -37.95 -28.25
C GLY A 715 24.55 -39.36 -28.82
N ARG A 716 25.56 -40.22 -28.68
CA ARG A 716 25.47 -41.66 -28.96
C ARG A 716 25.55 -42.44 -27.66
N GLU A 717 24.70 -43.43 -27.50
CA GLU A 717 24.64 -44.28 -26.31
C GLU A 717 25.93 -45.08 -26.15
N VAL A 718 26.37 -45.25 -24.90
CA VAL A 718 27.59 -45.97 -24.53
C VAL A 718 27.20 -47.01 -23.48
N GLU A 719 27.32 -48.28 -23.83
CA GLU A 719 26.81 -49.39 -23.02
C GLU A 719 27.68 -49.66 -21.77
N ASP A 720 29.00 -49.45 -21.84
CA ASP A 720 29.97 -49.76 -20.77
C ASP A 720 30.46 -48.51 -19.99
N ALA A 721 29.60 -47.49 -19.83
CA ALA A 721 29.97 -46.30 -19.08
C ALA A 721 29.97 -46.55 -17.57
N GLU A 722 30.94 -45.97 -16.85
CA GLU A 722 30.87 -45.91 -15.38
C GLU A 722 29.55 -45.24 -14.94
N PRO A 723 28.94 -45.63 -13.81
CA PRO A 723 27.71 -45.00 -13.33
C PRO A 723 27.89 -43.51 -13.01
N LEU A 724 26.82 -42.73 -13.17
CA LEU A 724 26.79 -41.30 -12.83
C LEU A 724 27.09 -41.11 -11.33
N ASP A 725 28.11 -40.32 -11.00
CA ASP A 725 28.40 -39.95 -9.61
C ASP A 725 27.38 -38.92 -9.12
N LEU A 726 26.32 -39.43 -8.50
CA LEU A 726 25.22 -38.62 -7.99
C LEU A 726 25.65 -37.67 -6.87
N LYS A 727 26.75 -37.92 -6.16
CA LYS A 727 27.21 -37.00 -5.09
C LYS A 727 27.85 -35.73 -5.63
N ASN A 728 28.25 -35.75 -6.90
CA ASN A 728 29.10 -34.74 -7.48
C ASN A 728 28.62 -34.34 -8.88
N VAL A 729 27.32 -34.19 -9.07
CA VAL A 729 26.77 -33.70 -10.34
C VAL A 729 27.26 -32.27 -10.53
N LYS A 730 28.01 -32.01 -11.60
CA LYS A 730 28.62 -30.72 -11.94
C LYS A 730 27.82 -29.91 -12.95
N ARG A 731 26.84 -30.52 -13.62
CA ARG A 731 25.97 -29.77 -14.53
C ARG A 731 24.64 -30.45 -14.77
N ILE A 732 23.60 -29.63 -14.84
CA ILE A 732 22.26 -30.03 -15.24
C ILE A 732 21.80 -29.11 -16.36
N SER A 733 21.23 -29.66 -17.42
CA SER A 733 20.88 -28.89 -18.62
C SER A 733 19.56 -29.36 -19.21
N ILE A 734 18.76 -28.40 -19.69
CA ILE A 734 17.67 -28.65 -20.62
C ILE A 734 18.14 -28.16 -21.98
N MET A 735 18.01 -29.02 -22.98
CA MET A 735 18.54 -28.73 -24.30
C MET A 735 17.56 -29.19 -25.36
N ILE A 736 17.49 -28.41 -26.43
CA ILE A 736 16.85 -28.79 -27.67
C ILE A 736 17.94 -29.09 -28.71
N ARG A 737 17.86 -30.24 -29.36
CA ARG A 737 18.78 -30.65 -30.44
C ARG A 737 18.02 -30.77 -31.75
N ILE A 738 18.65 -30.35 -32.84
CA ILE A 738 18.18 -30.60 -34.19
C ILE A 738 19.29 -31.30 -34.96
N PHE A 739 18.96 -32.49 -35.46
CA PHE A 739 19.81 -33.24 -36.38
C PHE A 739 19.05 -33.45 -37.68
N PHE A 740 19.63 -33.04 -38.80
CA PHE A 740 19.19 -33.41 -40.15
C PHE A 740 17.66 -33.28 -40.37
N GLY A 741 17.08 -32.11 -40.03
CA GLY A 741 15.67 -31.79 -40.34
C GLY A 741 14.61 -32.48 -39.48
N THR A 742 14.95 -33.01 -38.30
CA THR A 742 14.01 -33.76 -37.45
C THR A 742 13.00 -32.89 -36.67
N GLN A 743 13.26 -31.59 -36.48
CA GLN A 743 12.31 -30.61 -35.93
C GLN A 743 12.76 -29.18 -36.29
N ASP A 744 11.84 -28.28 -36.66
CA ASP A 744 12.12 -26.91 -37.14
C ASP A 744 12.12 -25.83 -36.04
N GLY A 745 12.50 -24.59 -36.41
CA GLY A 745 12.78 -23.40 -35.59
C GLY A 745 11.71 -22.87 -34.61
N VAL A 746 12.06 -21.77 -33.92
CA VAL A 746 11.43 -21.11 -32.73
C VAL A 746 10.97 -22.08 -31.64
N PHE A 747 11.62 -22.09 -30.49
CA PHE A 747 11.21 -22.92 -29.35
C PHE A 747 10.87 -22.09 -28.13
N SER A 748 10.01 -22.63 -27.27
CA SER A 748 9.56 -21.99 -26.03
C SER A 748 9.08 -23.02 -25.00
N LEU A 749 9.79 -23.11 -23.87
CA LEU A 749 9.49 -24.00 -22.75
C LEU A 749 9.53 -23.22 -21.43
N VAL A 750 8.40 -23.15 -20.73
CA VAL A 750 8.37 -22.60 -19.36
C VAL A 750 8.52 -23.76 -18.39
N ALA A 751 9.66 -23.86 -17.70
CA ALA A 751 9.98 -24.99 -16.85
C ALA A 751 10.55 -24.57 -15.48
N SER A 752 10.35 -25.43 -14.49
CA SER A 752 11.04 -25.43 -13.20
C SER A 752 11.54 -26.85 -12.91
N ILE A 753 12.75 -27.00 -12.35
CA ILE A 753 13.32 -28.33 -12.06
C ILE A 753 13.57 -28.48 -10.56
N ALA A 754 13.17 -29.62 -10.01
CA ALA A 754 13.49 -30.06 -8.65
C ALA A 754 13.91 -31.54 -8.66
N ALA A 755 14.65 -31.99 -7.65
CA ALA A 755 14.76 -33.42 -7.36
C ALA A 755 13.46 -33.94 -6.72
N PHE A 756 13.27 -35.27 -6.62
CA PHE A 756 12.17 -35.88 -5.87
C PHE A 756 12.51 -37.28 -5.32
N ARG A 757 11.74 -37.76 -4.33
CA ARG A 757 11.81 -39.11 -3.76
C ARG A 757 10.41 -39.70 -3.59
N ARG A 758 10.19 -41.00 -3.79
CA ARG A 758 8.89 -41.66 -3.68
C ARG A 758 8.63 -42.00 -2.20
N GLU A 759 7.53 -41.52 -1.64
CA GLU A 759 7.07 -42.00 -0.33
C GLU A 759 6.70 -43.49 -0.44
N VAL A 760 7.25 -44.31 0.46
CA VAL A 760 6.89 -45.72 0.61
C VAL A 760 5.51 -45.78 1.26
N ARG A 761 4.50 -46.20 0.51
CA ARG A 761 3.20 -46.62 1.06
C ARG A 761 3.12 -48.15 0.97
N ASP A 762 3.34 -48.82 2.10
CA ASP A 762 2.72 -50.11 2.39
C ASP A 762 1.29 -49.85 2.89
N ASP A 763 0.28 -50.09 2.05
CA ASP A 763 -1.06 -50.58 2.45
C ASP A 763 -1.78 -51.10 1.19
N PRO A 764 -2.20 -52.38 1.14
CA PRO A 764 -2.61 -53.06 -0.07
C PRO A 764 -4.09 -52.80 -0.35
N ARG A 765 -4.35 -51.90 -1.29
CA ARG A 765 -5.65 -51.80 -1.97
C ARG A 765 -5.46 -51.80 -3.49
N THR A 766 -4.85 -52.87 -3.97
CA THR A 766 -5.24 -53.47 -5.26
C THR A 766 -6.52 -54.28 -5.07
N ALA A 767 -7.39 -54.23 -6.09
CA ALA A 767 -8.56 -55.07 -6.32
C ALA A 767 -9.77 -54.80 -5.40
N HIS A 768 -10.96 -54.48 -5.90
CA HIS A 768 -11.65 -55.14 -7.02
C HIS A 768 -12.51 -54.19 -7.87
N PRO A 769 -12.52 -54.38 -9.19
CA PRO A 769 -13.71 -54.33 -10.01
C PRO A 769 -14.10 -55.76 -10.43
N ALA A 770 -15.32 -56.20 -10.09
CA ALA A 770 -15.94 -57.50 -10.43
C ALA A 770 -15.19 -58.77 -9.99
#